data_AF-A0A1C6XE92-F1
#
_entry.id   AF-A0A1C6XE92-F1
#
_cell.length_a   1.000
_cell.length_b   1.000
_cell.length_c   1.000
_cell.angle_alpha   90.00
_cell.angle_beta   90.00
_cell.angle_gamma   90.00
#
_symmetry.space_group_name_H-M   'P 1'
#
loop_
_entity.id
_entity.type
_entity.pdbx_description
1 polymer ?
#
loop_
_entity_poly.entity_id
_entity_poly.type
_entity_poly.pdbx_seq_one_letter_code
_entity_poly.pdbx_strand_id
1 'polypeptide(L)'
;MKLNAENISKKYELELVSHIILNYGFKNVAIQLADYMLNDSLFISNTIKNIILNSQNDVGAKDTNLEEGDKNEKVGKDEKGDLIGASYDQNSEKNCCSGNCNQNKTVCDISMNKDNMNNSDKVNLYILGDTTLNECCEDYVCSDHVHADFLVHYGVSCQSFITPYVPSIYIFNKINLEDNFIKNVREFVNKKNILEENKISIILTDVSFINYMEQLVTCFCDKNKINFLCDEKKRKIFYEIDDKIISGKNIYDQNILASDKKEGNNSINNTHTNSENVINDNPFTSPDLQFTNVIIGMHRIANNMNGHVYYGYWDSFVEFKIDDNIFDKYKFMCGRLLFKVFYNTKENTFVYKIVKKNDFECRLENEQCPNGEDSKKECTQIYLFSGKEENFTNRVILEYGNYFDIYNYNDVTIFSKENNKINKLVLKRYNLIEICKEVNTFGIIIGNVNLCKNKELRLLINYILRKNGKKCFTIVTNKLNSPKLENFYDIEMYILLTCSENNLLELKDFSKKIINPYEFFVAYNYLEWDCNYLFDFYDLLNAKEIQKEYISSLKKNKYFTWNINSEQLCIKNEKNSEQQELLLKKYDHLIDHNSTISVQDQQKFIMKFQENSSMCQYFMETIKENEKREFKGVDINYNTEEIPMAVQGLDGIAQRYDSDLKFSK
;
A
#
# COMPACT_ATOMS: atom_id res chain seq x y z
N MET A 1 21.94 -3.09 26.51
CA MET A 1 21.77 -2.33 25.25
C MET A 1 20.62 -1.34 25.41
N LYS A 2 20.87 -0.16 26.01
CA LYS A 2 19.97 1.00 25.88
C LYS A 2 20.32 1.68 24.56
N LEU A 3 19.85 1.15 23.44
CA LEU A 3 19.70 2.00 22.26
C LEU A 3 18.63 3.03 22.64
N ASN A 4 19.03 4.30 22.71
CA ASN A 4 18.26 5.44 23.24
C ASN A 4 16.77 5.35 22.88
N ALA A 5 15.91 5.18 23.89
CA ALA A 5 14.45 5.18 23.73
C ALA A 5 13.95 6.45 22.99
N GLU A 6 14.58 7.60 23.22
CA GLU A 6 14.31 8.85 22.51
C GLU A 6 14.60 8.78 21.01
N ASN A 7 15.70 8.12 20.61
CA ASN A 7 16.06 7.97 19.21
C ASN A 7 15.06 7.08 18.46
N ILE A 8 14.55 6.04 19.12
CA ILE A 8 13.52 5.17 18.56
C ILE A 8 12.19 5.92 18.49
N SER A 9 11.77 6.61 19.55
CA SER A 9 10.54 7.41 19.56
C SER A 9 10.49 8.42 18.41
N LYS A 10 11.59 9.14 18.18
CA LYS A 10 11.72 10.09 17.08
C LYS A 10 11.74 9.43 15.71
N LYS A 11 12.43 8.28 15.57
CA LYS A 11 12.49 7.51 14.32
C LYS A 11 11.09 7.09 13.85
N TYR A 12 10.24 6.68 14.79
CA TYR A 12 8.88 6.18 14.52
C TYR A 12 7.79 7.25 14.69
N GLU A 13 8.15 8.52 14.90
CA GLU A 13 7.20 9.64 15.06
C GLU A 13 6.07 9.31 16.06
N LEU A 14 6.40 8.66 17.18
CA LEU A 14 5.40 8.08 18.08
C LEU A 14 4.52 9.14 18.74
N GLU A 15 5.06 10.35 18.94
CA GLU A 15 4.30 11.50 19.42
C GLU A 15 3.23 11.91 18.40
N LEU A 16 3.59 12.09 17.14
CA LEU A 16 2.64 12.42 16.06
C LEU A 16 1.51 11.39 15.98
N VAL A 17 1.86 10.11 15.97
CA VAL A 17 0.86 9.02 15.90
C VAL A 17 -0.07 9.05 17.09
N SER A 18 0.46 9.22 18.30
CA SER A 18 -0.35 9.29 19.53
C SER A 18 -1.30 10.51 19.52
N HIS A 19 -0.84 11.67 19.05
CA HIS A 19 -1.68 12.85 18.89
C HIS A 19 -2.81 12.60 17.89
N ILE A 20 -2.54 11.98 16.74
CA ILE A 20 -3.57 11.67 15.74
C ILE A 20 -4.62 10.72 16.34
N ILE A 21 -4.20 9.66 17.04
CA ILE A 21 -5.11 8.71 17.68
C ILE A 21 -6.07 9.41 18.64
N LEU A 22 -5.52 10.24 19.54
CA LEU A 22 -6.31 10.97 20.53
C LEU A 22 -7.25 12.01 19.90
N ASN A 23 -6.75 12.76 18.92
CA ASN A 23 -7.45 13.86 18.29
C ASN A 23 -8.68 13.39 17.50
N TYR A 24 -8.51 12.32 16.72
CA TYR A 24 -9.58 11.74 15.92
C TYR A 24 -10.43 10.72 16.70
N GLY A 25 -10.02 10.38 17.92
CA GLY A 25 -10.79 9.49 18.80
C GLY A 25 -10.80 8.03 18.35
N PHE A 26 -9.73 7.58 17.69
CA PHE A 26 -9.58 6.20 17.24
C PHE A 26 -9.42 5.26 18.43
N LYS A 27 -10.08 4.11 18.39
CA LYS A 27 -10.12 3.15 19.50
C LYS A 27 -9.41 1.84 19.16
N ASN A 28 -9.50 1.35 17.94
CA ASN A 28 -8.90 0.09 17.51
C ASN A 28 -7.85 0.39 16.44
N VAL A 29 -6.60 0.51 16.86
CA VAL A 29 -5.51 0.92 15.97
C VAL A 29 -4.70 -0.28 15.52
N ALA A 30 -4.71 -0.55 14.22
CA ALA A 30 -3.79 -1.49 13.58
C ALA A 30 -2.45 -0.80 13.29
N ILE A 31 -1.35 -1.48 13.62
CA ILE A 31 0.01 -1.01 13.36
C ILE A 31 0.67 -2.02 12.42
N GLN A 32 0.90 -1.58 11.19
CA GLN A 32 1.60 -2.34 10.16
C GLN A 32 3.07 -1.90 10.14
N LEU A 33 3.97 -2.87 10.22
CA LEU A 33 5.42 -2.67 10.21
C LEU A 33 6.03 -3.46 9.05
N ALA A 34 7.06 -2.90 8.40
CA ALA A 34 7.92 -3.67 7.51
C ALA A 34 8.67 -4.78 8.29
N ASP A 35 9.08 -5.85 7.62
CA ASP A 35 9.66 -7.04 8.28
C ASP A 35 10.88 -6.68 9.16
N TYR A 36 11.72 -5.75 8.71
CA TYR A 36 12.89 -5.28 9.46
C TYR A 36 12.58 -4.38 10.66
N MET A 37 11.34 -3.89 10.79
CA MET A 37 10.86 -3.03 11.88
C MET A 37 10.10 -3.82 12.97
N LEU A 38 9.74 -5.08 12.70
CA LEU A 38 8.98 -5.92 13.65
C LEU A 38 9.68 -6.11 15.00
N ASN A 39 11.01 -6.09 15.02
CA ASN A 39 11.81 -6.16 16.26
C ASN A 39 11.50 -5.00 17.23
N ASP A 40 11.08 -3.84 16.72
CA ASP A 40 10.78 -2.65 17.51
C ASP A 40 9.29 -2.58 17.92
N SER A 41 8.46 -3.53 17.50
CA SER A 41 6.99 -3.52 17.67
C SER A 41 6.53 -3.38 19.12
N LEU A 42 7.13 -4.11 20.06
CA LEU A 42 6.83 -4.03 21.48
C LEU A 42 7.17 -2.67 22.08
N PHE A 43 8.27 -2.06 21.62
CA PHE A 43 8.66 -0.72 22.06
C PHE A 43 7.67 0.33 21.55
N ILE A 44 7.30 0.26 20.27
CA ILE A 44 6.35 1.17 19.61
C ILE A 44 4.99 1.13 20.34
N SER A 45 4.41 -0.06 20.49
CA SER A 45 3.10 -0.25 21.13
C SER A 45 3.08 0.22 22.59
N ASN A 46 4.08 -0.15 23.39
CA ASN A 46 4.17 0.28 24.79
C ASN A 46 4.33 1.81 24.92
N THR A 47 5.12 2.42 24.04
CA THR A 47 5.36 3.86 24.09
C THR A 47 4.11 4.65 23.70
N ILE A 48 3.42 4.26 22.61
CA ILE A 48 2.14 4.88 22.22
C ILE A 48 1.12 4.77 23.36
N LYS A 49 1.00 3.58 23.96
CA LYS A 49 0.09 3.35 25.09
C LYS A 49 0.43 4.25 26.29
N ASN A 50 1.71 4.41 26.62
CA ASN A 50 2.15 5.29 27.70
C ASN A 50 1.85 6.77 27.41
N ILE A 51 2.08 7.23 26.18
CA ILE A 51 1.76 8.62 25.78
C ILE A 51 0.25 8.87 25.93
N ILE A 52 -0.59 7.96 25.42
CA ILE A 52 -2.05 8.05 25.52
C ILE A 52 -2.53 8.10 26.98
N LEU A 53 -1.99 7.22 27.84
CA LEU A 53 -2.35 7.19 29.26
C LEU A 53 -1.96 8.48 29.99
N ASN A 54 -0.77 9.03 29.70
CA ASN A 54 -0.31 10.29 30.31
C ASN A 54 -1.19 11.47 29.88
N SER A 55 -1.56 11.56 28.60
CA SER A 55 -2.43 12.63 28.09
C SER A 55 -3.85 12.59 28.68
N GLN A 56 -4.35 11.41 29.05
CA GLN A 56 -5.65 11.27 29.73
C GLN A 56 -5.59 11.70 31.20
N ASN A 57 -4.45 11.50 31.88
CA ASN A 57 -4.27 11.90 33.28
C ASN A 57 -4.10 13.42 33.47
N ASP A 58 -3.48 14.12 32.51
CA ASP A 58 -3.29 15.58 32.56
C ASP A 58 -4.61 16.37 32.43
N VAL A 59 -5.67 15.77 31.88
CA VAL A 59 -7.01 16.38 31.80
C VAL A 59 -7.75 16.31 33.14
N GLY A 60 -7.43 15.33 34.00
CA GLY A 60 -8.06 15.14 35.31
C GLY A 60 -7.51 16.04 36.44
N ALA A 61 -6.35 16.68 36.24
CA ALA A 61 -5.68 17.49 37.28
C ALA A 61 -6.06 18.99 37.27
N LYS A 62 -6.98 19.42 36.40
CA LYS A 62 -7.43 20.83 36.36
C LYS A 62 -8.68 21.13 37.19
N ASP A 63 -9.40 20.11 37.65
CA ASP A 63 -10.58 20.25 38.50
C ASP A 63 -10.32 19.58 39.86
N THR A 64 -9.63 20.27 40.76
CA THR A 64 -9.74 20.15 42.24
C THR A 64 -8.63 20.96 42.92
N ASN A 65 -8.81 22.29 42.98
CA ASN A 65 -8.33 23.05 44.12
C ASN A 65 -9.54 23.32 45.00
N LEU A 66 -9.55 22.80 46.24
CA LEU A 66 -10.09 23.44 47.45
C LEU A 66 -9.97 22.51 48.67
N GLU A 67 -9.47 23.11 49.75
CA GLU A 67 -9.63 22.76 51.19
C GLU A 67 -8.65 21.78 51.88
N GLU A 68 -7.63 22.42 52.48
CA GLU A 68 -7.20 22.39 53.90
C GLU A 68 -7.34 21.11 54.75
N GLY A 69 -6.28 20.81 55.50
CA GLY A 69 -6.40 20.10 56.77
C GLY A 69 -5.12 19.48 57.32
N ASP A 70 -4.32 20.27 58.03
CA ASP A 70 -3.25 19.84 58.94
C ASP A 70 -3.73 18.75 59.93
N LYS A 71 -2.92 17.72 60.18
CA LYS A 71 -2.54 17.25 61.53
C LYS A 71 -1.48 16.14 61.54
N ASN A 72 -0.49 16.37 62.38
CA ASN A 72 0.62 15.53 62.80
C ASN A 72 0.20 14.24 63.53
N GLU A 73 1.01 13.18 63.43
CA GLU A 73 1.63 12.39 64.53
C GLU A 73 2.18 11.05 64.02
N LYS A 74 3.51 10.86 63.97
CA LYS A 74 4.39 10.17 64.95
C LYS A 74 4.26 8.63 65.04
N VAL A 75 5.33 7.98 64.54
CA VAL A 75 6.20 6.97 65.22
C VAL A 75 5.61 5.57 65.54
N GLY A 76 6.38 4.54 65.16
CA GLY A 76 6.68 3.44 66.09
C GLY A 76 6.27 2.03 65.69
N LYS A 77 7.08 1.41 64.83
CA LYS A 77 7.70 0.08 64.99
C LYS A 77 7.35 -0.80 66.22
N ASP A 78 7.14 -2.08 65.91
CA ASP A 78 7.76 -3.28 66.53
C ASP A 78 6.84 -4.39 67.13
N GLU A 79 6.96 -5.55 66.46
CA GLU A 79 7.27 -6.89 67.01
C GLU A 79 6.23 -7.85 67.63
N LYS A 80 6.57 -9.13 67.38
CA LYS A 80 6.14 -10.43 67.97
C LYS A 80 4.89 -11.07 67.34
N GLY A 81 4.88 -12.35 66.97
CA GLY A 81 5.75 -13.48 67.31
C GLY A 81 4.87 -14.69 67.66
N ASP A 82 5.33 -15.88 67.27
CA ASP A 82 4.84 -17.24 67.59
C ASP A 82 3.72 -17.80 66.69
N LEU A 83 3.84 -18.91 65.95
CA LEU A 83 4.44 -20.27 66.06
C LEU A 83 3.40 -21.36 66.38
N ILE A 84 3.59 -22.52 65.73
CA ILE A 84 2.98 -23.87 65.91
C ILE A 84 1.70 -24.08 65.09
N GLY A 85 1.48 -25.14 64.30
CA GLY A 85 2.20 -26.37 63.95
C GLY A 85 1.22 -27.23 63.12
N ALA A 86 1.58 -27.60 61.89
CA ALA A 86 1.90 -28.97 61.48
C ALA A 86 0.81 -30.05 61.68
N SER A 87 0.23 -30.51 60.57
CA SER A 87 0.09 -31.95 60.29
C SER A 87 0.10 -32.20 58.77
N TYR A 88 0.99 -33.11 58.38
CA TYR A 88 1.21 -33.67 57.05
C TYR A 88 0.26 -34.85 56.81
N ASP A 89 -0.11 -35.07 55.55
CA ASP A 89 -0.08 -36.35 54.84
C ASP A 89 -0.76 -36.16 53.46
N GLN A 90 -0.33 -36.73 52.33
CA GLN A 90 0.90 -37.36 51.88
C GLN A 90 0.66 -37.70 50.39
N ASN A 91 1.73 -37.68 49.59
CA ASN A 91 1.86 -38.31 48.25
C ASN A 91 1.21 -37.57 47.06
N SER A 92 1.90 -37.29 45.95
CA SER A 92 3.25 -37.71 45.54
C SER A 92 3.79 -36.78 44.45
N GLU A 93 4.95 -36.21 44.75
CA GLU A 93 5.90 -35.65 43.79
C GLU A 93 6.48 -36.75 42.88
N LYS A 94 6.89 -36.36 41.67
CA LYS A 94 8.27 -36.63 41.25
C LYS A 94 8.74 -35.64 40.17
N ASN A 95 9.71 -34.85 40.62
CA ASN A 95 10.58 -33.96 39.88
C ASN A 95 11.41 -34.69 38.82
N CYS A 96 11.78 -33.95 37.77
CA CYS A 96 13.08 -34.13 37.13
C CYS A 96 13.53 -32.77 36.56
N CYS A 97 14.42 -32.08 37.29
CA CYS A 97 15.47 -31.21 36.74
C CYS A 97 16.39 -30.76 37.88
N SER A 98 17.45 -31.54 38.11
CA SER A 98 18.64 -31.12 38.84
C SER A 98 19.68 -30.59 37.84
N GLY A 99 20.10 -29.34 37.98
CA GLY A 99 21.22 -28.80 37.19
C GLY A 99 21.38 -27.29 37.28
N ASN A 100 22.21 -26.85 38.22
CA ASN A 100 22.69 -25.48 38.48
C ASN A 100 22.78 -24.51 37.27
N CYS A 101 22.10 -23.37 37.36
CA CYS A 101 22.62 -22.08 36.86
C CYS A 101 22.18 -20.92 37.79
N ASN A 102 23.16 -20.21 38.34
CA ASN A 102 23.00 -19.05 39.21
C ASN A 102 22.64 -17.76 38.44
N GLN A 103 21.78 -16.94 39.07
CA GLN A 103 21.79 -15.47 39.14
C GLN A 103 21.56 -14.64 37.87
N ASN A 104 20.30 -14.19 37.66
CA ASN A 104 19.86 -12.80 37.87
C ASN A 104 18.43 -12.61 37.34
N LYS A 105 17.44 -12.75 38.24
CA LYS A 105 16.01 -12.46 38.01
C LYS A 105 15.67 -11.12 38.65
N THR A 106 15.17 -10.19 37.85
CA THR A 106 14.20 -9.12 38.16
C THR A 106 13.92 -8.49 36.77
N VAL A 107 12.71 -8.35 36.24
CA VAL A 107 11.42 -7.93 36.79
C VAL A 107 10.33 -8.53 35.90
N CYS A 108 9.50 -9.43 36.43
CA CYS A 108 8.21 -9.82 35.86
C CYS A 108 7.29 -10.17 37.01
N ASP A 109 6.81 -9.16 37.74
CA ASP A 109 5.64 -9.28 38.61
C ASP A 109 5.02 -7.88 38.72
N ILE A 110 4.06 -7.60 37.86
CA ILE A 110 3.07 -6.54 38.12
C ILE A 110 1.73 -7.26 38.23
N SER A 111 1.27 -7.29 39.48
CA SER A 111 -0.01 -7.78 39.94
C SER A 111 -1.17 -7.15 39.17
N MET A 112 -2.13 -8.01 38.82
CA MET A 112 -3.45 -7.59 38.34
C MET A 112 -4.21 -6.89 39.47
N ASN A 113 -4.26 -5.56 39.44
CA ASN A 113 -5.33 -4.81 40.09
C ASN A 113 -6.48 -4.67 39.09
N LYS A 114 -7.60 -5.34 39.40
CA LYS A 114 -8.90 -5.09 38.77
C LYS A 114 -9.49 -3.84 39.39
N ASP A 115 -9.12 -2.67 38.88
CA ASP A 115 -9.90 -1.46 39.07
C ASP A 115 -10.94 -1.36 37.96
N ASN A 116 -12.21 -1.36 38.37
CA ASN A 116 -13.36 -1.09 37.51
C ASN A 116 -13.33 0.39 37.08
N MET A 117 -12.54 0.71 36.06
CA MET A 117 -12.73 1.92 35.25
C MET A 117 -13.65 1.59 34.06
N ASN A 118 -14.60 2.49 33.78
CA ASN A 118 -15.52 2.39 32.65
C ASN A 118 -14.74 2.10 31.35
N ASN A 119 -15.03 0.96 30.73
CA ASN A 119 -14.25 0.35 29.65
C ASN A 119 -14.41 1.05 28.28
N SER A 120 -14.94 2.28 28.23
CA SER A 120 -15.35 2.97 26.99
C SER A 120 -14.26 3.81 26.32
N ASP A 121 -13.17 4.14 27.03
CA ASP A 121 -12.13 5.10 26.57
C ASP A 121 -10.75 4.47 26.37
N LYS A 122 -10.68 3.14 26.34
CA LYS A 122 -9.43 2.41 26.15
C LYS A 122 -9.09 2.26 24.67
N VAL A 123 -7.93 2.76 24.27
CA VAL A 123 -7.34 2.50 22.94
C VAL A 123 -6.70 1.11 22.92
N ASN A 124 -7.12 0.27 21.98
CA ASN A 124 -6.55 -1.04 21.69
C ASN A 124 -5.55 -0.89 20.53
N LEU A 125 -4.33 -1.40 20.73
CA LEU A 125 -3.29 -1.41 19.71
C LEU A 125 -3.05 -2.84 19.24
N TYR A 126 -3.09 -3.07 17.94
CA TYR A 126 -2.87 -4.36 17.29
C TYR A 126 -1.66 -4.29 16.38
N ILE A 127 -0.59 -5.03 16.69
CA ILE A 127 0.53 -5.20 15.76
C ILE A 127 0.12 -6.24 14.72
N LEU A 128 0.17 -5.88 13.44
CA LEU A 128 -0.02 -6.82 12.35
C LEU A 128 1.25 -7.66 12.21
N GLY A 129 1.18 -8.92 12.61
CA GLY A 129 2.34 -9.82 12.67
C GLY A 129 2.75 -10.41 11.33
N ASP A 130 1.90 -10.32 10.31
CA ASP A 130 2.20 -10.76 8.94
C ASP A 130 1.98 -9.60 7.98
N THR A 131 2.93 -9.37 7.09
CA THR A 131 2.75 -8.51 5.93
C THR A 131 2.06 -9.34 4.87
N THR A 132 0.72 -9.43 4.94
CA THR A 132 -0.04 -10.24 3.98
C THR A 132 0.12 -9.71 2.56
N LEU A 133 0.31 -8.40 2.45
CA LEU A 133 0.69 -7.72 1.23
C LEU A 133 2.19 -7.43 1.20
N ASN A 134 2.69 -6.96 0.06
CA ASN A 134 4.05 -6.39 0.02
C ASN A 134 4.19 -5.28 1.07
N GLU A 135 5.37 -5.17 1.68
CA GLU A 135 5.67 -4.22 2.77
C GLU A 135 5.32 -2.76 2.43
N CYS A 136 5.26 -2.42 1.14
CA CYS A 136 4.99 -1.08 0.62
C CYS A 136 3.50 -0.72 0.43
N CYS A 137 2.58 -1.61 0.78
CA CYS A 137 1.14 -1.43 0.59
C CYS A 137 0.40 -1.49 1.93
N GLU A 138 -0.69 -0.72 2.06
CA GLU A 138 -1.58 -0.78 3.22
C GLU A 138 -2.38 -2.09 3.23
N ASP A 139 -2.40 -2.76 4.38
CA ASP A 139 -3.13 -4.01 4.59
C ASP A 139 -4.45 -3.79 5.32
N TYR A 140 -5.46 -3.40 4.54
CA TYR A 140 -6.82 -3.23 5.05
C TYR A 140 -7.50 -4.55 5.42
N VAL A 141 -7.10 -5.69 4.85
CA VAL A 141 -7.73 -6.98 5.14
C VAL A 141 -7.39 -7.43 6.56
N CYS A 142 -6.11 -7.37 6.92
CA CYS A 142 -5.70 -7.67 8.30
C CYS A 142 -6.21 -6.63 9.30
N SER A 143 -6.28 -5.36 8.89
CA SER A 143 -6.85 -4.30 9.72
C SER A 143 -8.34 -4.56 10.01
N ASP A 144 -9.10 -5.00 9.01
CA ASP A 144 -10.53 -5.31 9.16
C ASP A 144 -10.77 -6.55 10.06
N HIS A 145 -9.89 -7.56 10.00
CA HIS A 145 -9.96 -8.74 10.89
C HIS A 145 -9.84 -8.41 12.37
N VAL A 146 -9.14 -7.32 12.73
CA VAL A 146 -9.07 -6.82 14.12
C VAL A 146 -10.08 -5.70 14.39
N HIS A 147 -11.00 -5.45 13.45
CA HIS A 147 -11.97 -4.36 13.48
C HIS A 147 -11.31 -3.00 13.78
N ALA A 148 -10.17 -2.75 13.13
CA ALA A 148 -9.46 -1.49 13.27
C ALA A 148 -10.26 -0.34 12.66
N ASP A 149 -10.38 0.76 13.40
CA ASP A 149 -10.89 2.04 12.91
C ASP A 149 -9.77 2.95 12.39
N PHE A 150 -8.52 2.54 12.59
CA PHE A 150 -7.33 3.27 12.14
C PHE A 150 -6.15 2.35 11.83
N LEU A 151 -5.44 2.62 10.74
CA LEU A 151 -4.24 1.90 10.34
C LEU A 151 -3.02 2.84 10.29
N VAL A 152 -2.00 2.52 11.06
CA VAL A 152 -0.68 3.18 10.98
C VAL A 152 0.25 2.29 10.15
N HIS A 153 0.64 2.77 8.97
CA HIS A 153 1.54 2.06 8.07
C HIS A 153 2.97 2.63 8.17
N TYR A 154 3.90 1.81 8.65
CA TYR A 154 5.30 2.20 8.82
C TYR A 154 6.20 1.65 7.71
N GLY A 155 7.14 2.49 7.26
CA GLY A 155 8.27 2.05 6.45
C GLY A 155 8.23 2.56 5.01
N VAL A 156 8.29 1.63 4.06
CA VAL A 156 8.32 1.91 2.62
C VAL A 156 6.89 2.09 2.10
N SER A 157 6.70 2.80 0.98
CA SER A 157 5.38 2.87 0.35
C SER A 157 5.51 3.03 -1.16
N CYS A 158 4.78 2.20 -1.90
CA CYS A 158 4.81 2.19 -3.36
C CYS A 158 4.01 3.32 -4.00
N GLN A 159 3.28 4.11 -3.18
CA GLN A 159 2.42 5.20 -3.61
C GLN A 159 1.35 4.79 -4.64
N SER A 160 1.13 3.47 -4.82
CA SER A 160 0.10 2.96 -5.74
C SER A 160 -1.27 3.44 -5.31
N PHE A 161 -2.15 3.62 -6.28
CA PHE A 161 -3.53 3.99 -6.00
C PHE A 161 -4.27 2.79 -5.41
N ILE A 162 -4.88 3.03 -4.26
CA ILE A 162 -5.64 2.03 -3.51
C ILE A 162 -7.03 2.58 -3.25
N THR A 163 -7.99 1.69 -3.08
CA THR A 163 -9.35 2.07 -2.68
C THR A 163 -9.34 2.31 -1.17
N PRO A 164 -9.45 3.58 -0.71
CA PRO A 164 -9.43 3.89 0.71
C PRO A 164 -10.59 3.19 1.43
N TYR A 165 -10.29 2.42 2.47
CA TYR A 165 -11.30 1.68 3.26
C TYR A 165 -11.20 2.03 4.74
N VAL A 166 -10.10 1.68 5.41
CA VAL A 166 -9.81 2.11 6.79
C VAL A 166 -9.05 3.44 6.75
N PRO A 167 -9.39 4.44 7.59
CA PRO A 167 -8.54 5.60 7.82
C PRO A 167 -7.11 5.18 8.12
N SER A 168 -6.15 5.76 7.40
CA SER A 168 -4.76 5.34 7.52
C SER A 168 -3.77 6.46 7.31
N ILE A 169 -2.60 6.30 7.93
CA ILE A 169 -1.47 7.22 7.78
C ILE A 169 -0.20 6.46 7.42
N TYR A 170 0.70 7.16 6.74
CA TYR A 170 2.04 6.67 6.45
C TYR A 170 3.07 7.35 7.35
N ILE A 171 3.87 6.54 8.06
CA ILE A 171 5.07 6.97 8.76
C ILE A 171 6.28 6.37 8.05
N PHE A 172 6.89 7.17 7.18
CA PHE A 172 7.98 6.71 6.33
C PHE A 172 9.29 6.47 7.09
N ASN A 173 10.08 5.49 6.65
CA ASN A 173 11.42 5.27 7.19
C ASN A 173 12.38 6.35 6.70
N LYS A 174 12.73 7.28 7.58
CA LYS A 174 13.62 8.41 7.27
C LYS A 174 15.08 7.95 7.26
N ILE A 175 15.78 8.19 6.14
CA ILE A 175 17.22 7.97 6.09
C ILE A 175 17.92 9.17 6.75
N ASN A 176 18.94 8.90 7.57
CA ASN A 176 19.88 9.92 8.02
C ASN A 176 21.09 9.90 7.08
N LEU A 177 21.13 10.84 6.14
CA LEU A 177 22.25 11.02 5.22
C LEU A 177 23.36 11.82 5.89
N GLU A 178 24.59 11.66 5.41
CA GLU A 178 25.74 12.43 5.89
C GLU A 178 25.55 13.94 5.67
N ASP A 179 26.16 14.76 6.54
CA ASP A 179 26.04 16.23 6.49
C ASP A 179 26.43 16.83 5.13
N ASN A 180 27.33 16.17 4.39
CA ASN A 180 27.80 16.62 3.08
C ASN A 180 26.84 16.28 1.93
N PHE A 181 25.78 15.48 2.14
CA PHE A 181 24.87 15.02 1.08
C PHE A 181 24.33 16.18 0.24
N ILE A 182 23.67 17.15 0.88
CA ILE A 182 23.07 18.31 0.21
C ILE A 182 24.15 19.16 -0.48
N LYS A 183 25.32 19.30 0.17
CA LYS A 183 26.45 20.04 -0.39
C LYS A 183 26.96 19.39 -1.68
N ASN A 184 27.15 18.08 -1.68
CA ASN A 184 27.63 17.32 -2.82
C ASN A 184 26.66 17.40 -4.01
N VAL A 185 25.35 17.26 -3.75
CA VAL A 185 24.30 17.44 -4.76
C VAL A 185 24.37 18.85 -5.35
N ARG A 186 24.45 19.88 -4.51
CA ARG A 186 24.53 21.27 -4.95
C ARG A 186 25.78 21.55 -5.78
N GLU A 187 26.95 21.07 -5.35
CA GLU A 187 28.20 21.22 -6.09
C GLU A 187 28.14 20.54 -7.45
N PHE A 188 27.55 19.34 -7.53
CA PHE A 188 27.37 18.63 -8.80
C PHE A 188 26.46 19.40 -9.75
N VAL A 189 25.29 19.85 -9.27
CA VAL A 189 24.30 20.62 -10.06
C VAL A 189 24.94 21.90 -10.62
N ASN A 190 25.70 22.63 -9.80
CA ASN A 190 26.40 23.83 -10.21
C ASN A 190 27.52 23.54 -11.22
N LYS A 191 28.37 22.55 -10.97
CA LYS A 191 29.55 22.25 -11.81
C LYS A 191 29.18 21.76 -13.22
N LYS A 192 28.04 21.09 -13.36
CA LYS A 192 27.55 20.54 -14.63
C LYS A 192 26.69 21.53 -15.43
N ASN A 193 26.54 22.78 -14.96
CA ASN A 193 25.70 23.81 -15.56
C ASN A 193 24.27 23.31 -15.85
N ILE A 194 23.75 22.40 -15.01
CA ILE A 194 22.40 21.82 -15.14
C ILE A 194 21.33 22.92 -15.10
N LEU A 195 21.61 24.02 -14.41
CA LEU A 195 20.72 25.16 -14.19
C LEU A 195 20.79 26.23 -15.31
N GLU A 196 21.84 26.23 -16.13
CA GLU A 196 22.05 27.25 -17.17
C GLU A 196 21.31 26.92 -18.47
N GLU A 197 21.04 25.65 -18.73
CA GLU A 197 20.20 25.21 -19.85
C GLU A 197 18.72 25.43 -19.48
N ASN A 198 17.86 25.90 -20.41
CA ASN A 198 16.40 26.06 -20.20
C ASN A 198 15.67 24.69 -20.03
N LYS A 199 16.20 23.81 -19.20
CA LYS A 199 15.74 22.45 -18.94
C LYS A 199 14.91 22.44 -17.67
N ILE A 200 13.83 21.67 -17.70
CA ILE A 200 12.99 21.42 -16.53
C ILE A 200 13.56 20.21 -15.80
N SER A 201 13.82 20.36 -14.50
CA SER A 201 14.27 19.29 -13.61
C SER A 201 13.07 18.71 -12.84
N ILE A 202 12.71 17.47 -13.12
CA ILE A 202 11.72 16.72 -12.33
C ILE A 202 12.46 15.96 -11.24
N ILE A 203 12.15 16.24 -9.98
CA ILE A 203 12.72 15.53 -8.82
C ILE A 203 11.69 14.53 -8.31
N LEU A 204 12.04 13.24 -8.38
CA LEU A 204 11.25 12.17 -7.76
C LEU A 204 12.09 11.44 -6.72
N THR A 205 11.49 11.16 -5.57
CA THR A 205 12.20 10.54 -4.46
C THR A 205 11.45 9.33 -3.92
N ASP A 206 12.19 8.33 -3.46
CA ASP A 206 11.68 7.33 -2.53
C ASP A 206 11.16 8.05 -1.27
N VAL A 207 10.16 7.45 -0.62
CA VAL A 207 9.60 7.96 0.64
C VAL A 207 10.69 8.16 1.71
N SER A 208 11.79 7.43 1.62
CA SER A 208 12.90 7.53 2.56
C SER A 208 13.67 8.86 2.51
N PHE A 209 13.58 9.58 1.38
CA PHE A 209 14.23 10.88 1.16
C PHE A 209 13.29 12.07 1.40
N ILE A 210 12.04 11.83 1.87
CA ILE A 210 11.01 12.86 1.97
C ILE A 210 11.46 14.11 2.76
N ASN A 211 12.22 13.94 3.84
CA ASN A 211 12.71 15.04 4.67
C ASN A 211 13.70 15.98 3.96
N TYR A 212 14.37 15.50 2.91
CA TYR A 212 15.36 16.28 2.17
C TYR A 212 14.76 17.00 0.98
N MET A 213 13.48 16.75 0.66
CA MET A 213 12.86 17.24 -0.57
C MET A 213 12.92 18.77 -0.71
N GLU A 214 12.64 19.53 0.36
CA GLU A 214 12.77 21.00 0.35
C GLU A 214 14.21 21.44 0.06
N GLN A 215 15.19 20.81 0.71
CA GLN A 215 16.61 21.10 0.51
C GLN A 215 17.07 20.74 -0.90
N LEU A 216 16.59 19.61 -1.44
CA LEU A 216 16.84 19.19 -2.81
C LEU A 216 16.28 20.20 -3.82
N VAL A 217 15.04 20.68 -3.63
CA VAL A 217 14.48 21.75 -4.46
C VAL A 217 15.40 22.96 -4.51
N THR A 218 15.96 23.39 -3.37
CA THR A 218 16.91 24.52 -3.35
C THR A 218 18.20 24.25 -4.10
N CYS A 219 18.67 23.00 -4.17
CA CYS A 219 19.86 22.64 -4.93
C CYS A 219 19.65 22.77 -6.44
N PHE A 220 18.41 22.60 -6.91
CA PHE A 220 18.04 22.69 -8.32
C PHE A 220 17.46 24.07 -8.71
N CYS A 221 17.57 25.08 -7.84
CA CYS A 221 17.18 26.46 -8.15
C CYS A 221 18.40 27.29 -8.57
N ASP A 222 18.31 27.99 -9.70
CA ASP A 222 19.36 28.88 -10.19
C ASP A 222 19.47 30.15 -9.31
N LYS A 223 20.54 30.23 -8.51
CA LYS A 223 20.84 31.38 -7.64
C LYS A 223 21.09 32.68 -8.40
N ASN A 224 21.54 32.60 -9.65
CA ASN A 224 21.83 33.78 -10.45
C ASN A 224 20.56 34.40 -11.03
N LYS A 225 19.51 33.58 -11.26
CA LYS A 225 18.18 34.04 -11.70
C LYS A 225 17.28 34.41 -10.52
N ILE A 226 17.39 33.66 -9.42
CA ILE A 226 16.54 33.78 -8.25
C ILE A 226 17.42 34.11 -7.05
N ASN A 227 17.37 35.37 -6.59
CA ASN A 227 18.18 35.83 -5.47
C ASN A 227 17.56 35.36 -4.13
N PHE A 228 17.65 34.06 -3.85
CA PHE A 228 17.15 33.48 -2.59
C PHE A 228 18.25 33.43 -1.53
N LEU A 229 17.95 33.94 -0.33
CA LEU A 229 18.82 33.77 0.84
C LEU A 229 18.77 32.29 1.25
N CYS A 230 19.88 31.56 1.16
CA CYS A 230 19.98 30.19 1.68
C CYS A 230 19.96 30.20 3.22
N ASP A 231 18.83 30.52 3.83
CA ASP A 231 18.64 30.24 5.26
C ASP A 231 18.25 28.78 5.42
N GLU A 232 18.91 28.07 6.35
CA GLU A 232 18.74 26.64 6.64
C GLU A 232 17.43 26.31 7.38
N LYS A 233 16.59 27.32 7.65
CA LYS A 233 15.30 27.14 8.33
C LYS A 233 14.23 26.68 7.35
N LYS A 234 13.46 25.65 7.75
CA LYS A 234 12.24 25.19 7.06
C LYS A 234 11.35 26.39 6.72
N ARG A 235 10.98 26.53 5.46
CA ARG A 235 10.12 27.63 5.00
C ARG A 235 8.66 27.19 5.00
N LYS A 236 7.78 28.16 5.19
CA LYS A 236 6.35 27.95 4.98
C LYS A 236 6.10 27.71 3.50
N ILE A 237 5.57 26.54 3.16
CA ILE A 237 5.19 26.17 1.80
C ILE A 237 3.73 26.60 1.57
N PHE A 238 3.50 27.25 0.43
CA PHE A 238 2.16 27.56 -0.06
C PHE A 238 1.84 26.67 -1.25
N TYR A 239 0.58 26.29 -1.40
CA TYR A 239 0.09 25.48 -2.50
C TYR A 239 -0.87 26.30 -3.34
N GLU A 240 -0.75 26.20 -4.66
CA GLU A 240 -1.73 26.75 -5.60
C GLU A 240 -2.49 25.59 -6.25
N ILE A 241 -3.78 25.49 -5.94
CA ILE A 241 -4.69 24.46 -6.47
C ILE A 241 -5.87 25.18 -7.11
N ASP A 242 -6.10 24.92 -8.41
CA ASP A 242 -7.18 25.54 -9.21
C ASP A 242 -7.26 27.07 -9.01
N ASP A 243 -6.09 27.72 -9.14
CA ASP A 243 -5.89 29.17 -9.04
C ASP A 243 -6.21 29.77 -7.65
N LYS A 244 -6.41 28.92 -6.64
CA LYS A 244 -6.51 29.31 -5.23
C LYS A 244 -5.21 29.00 -4.49
N ILE A 245 -4.74 29.96 -3.72
CA ILE A 245 -3.55 29.79 -2.91
C ILE A 245 -3.94 29.46 -1.47
N ILE A 246 -3.38 28.36 -1.00
CA ILE A 246 -3.70 27.75 0.28
C ILE A 246 -2.37 27.61 1.03
N SER A 247 -2.31 28.08 2.27
CA SER A 247 -1.18 27.73 3.13
C SER A 247 -1.26 26.25 3.47
N GLY A 248 -0.15 25.52 3.34
CA GLY A 248 -0.13 24.11 3.74
C GLY A 248 -0.69 23.93 5.14
N LYS A 249 -1.61 22.99 5.29
CA LYS A 249 -2.15 22.65 6.60
C LYS A 249 -1.08 21.94 7.41
N ASN A 250 -1.05 22.22 8.70
CA ASN A 250 -0.13 21.60 9.63
C ASN A 250 -0.93 20.77 10.63
N ILE A 251 -0.65 19.47 10.71
CA ILE A 251 -1.37 18.57 11.63
C ILE A 251 -1.13 18.94 13.11
N TYR A 252 -0.06 19.67 13.40
CA TYR A 252 0.29 20.14 14.73
C TYR A 252 -0.48 21.42 15.13
N ASP A 253 -1.23 22.06 14.22
CA ASP A 253 -2.02 23.25 14.54
C ASP A 253 -3.32 22.86 15.27
N GLN A 254 -3.48 23.34 16.50
CA GLN A 254 -4.63 23.02 17.37
C GLN A 254 -5.99 23.45 16.80
N ASN A 255 -6.02 24.38 15.84
CA ASN A 255 -7.26 24.94 15.28
C ASN A 255 -7.95 24.05 14.23
N ILE A 256 -7.27 23.02 13.70
CA ILE A 256 -7.93 22.01 12.83
C ILE A 256 -8.83 21.08 13.66
N LEU A 257 -8.68 21.08 15.00
CA LEU A 257 -9.21 20.06 15.91
C LEU A 257 -10.57 20.41 16.56
N ALA A 258 -11.15 21.58 16.28
CA ALA A 258 -12.32 22.08 17.02
C ALA A 258 -13.64 22.11 16.22
N SER A 259 -13.66 21.83 14.92
CA SER A 259 -14.87 22.03 14.09
C SER A 259 -15.92 20.91 14.19
N ASP A 260 -15.57 19.70 14.62
CA ASP A 260 -16.44 18.54 14.40
C ASP A 260 -17.07 17.94 15.67
N LYS A 261 -16.95 18.61 16.84
CA LYS A 261 -17.54 18.14 18.12
C LYS A 261 -18.72 18.97 18.61
N LYS A 262 -19.66 19.41 17.76
CA LYS A 262 -20.99 19.87 18.20
C LYS A 262 -22.08 19.65 17.13
N GLU A 263 -22.66 18.44 17.07
CA GLU A 263 -24.04 18.29 16.60
C GLU A 263 -24.89 17.70 17.72
N GLY A 264 -25.78 18.54 18.25
CA GLY A 264 -26.72 18.22 19.32
C GLY A 264 -27.62 19.42 19.61
N ASN A 265 -28.71 19.51 18.85
CA ASN A 265 -29.92 20.32 19.07
C ASN A 265 -29.76 21.84 19.31
N ASN A 266 -30.00 22.63 18.26
CA ASN A 266 -31.14 23.55 18.20
C ASN A 266 -31.21 24.27 16.86
N SER A 267 -32.38 24.22 16.24
CA SER A 267 -32.78 25.07 15.12
C SER A 267 -32.72 26.54 15.50
N ILE A 268 -31.94 27.33 14.77
CA ILE A 268 -32.23 28.71 14.33
C ILE A 268 -31.24 29.05 13.23
N ASN A 269 -31.77 29.48 12.08
CA ASN A 269 -31.05 30.01 10.94
C ASN A 269 -30.03 31.08 11.36
N ASN A 270 -28.77 30.88 11.00
CA ASN A 270 -27.91 31.96 10.50
C ASN A 270 -26.75 31.37 9.70
N THR A 271 -26.63 31.87 8.49
CA THR A 271 -25.58 31.64 7.50
C THR A 271 -24.19 31.91 8.08
N HIS A 272 -23.41 30.85 8.32
CA HIS A 272 -21.95 30.94 8.42
C HIS A 272 -21.33 29.79 7.62
N THR A 273 -21.03 30.12 6.37
CA THR A 273 -20.13 29.37 5.49
C THR A 273 -18.74 29.30 6.11
N ASN A 274 -18.18 28.09 6.17
CA ASN A 274 -16.82 27.76 6.53
C ASN A 274 -15.81 28.82 6.03
N SER A 275 -15.15 29.52 6.97
CA SER A 275 -14.07 30.43 6.63
C SER A 275 -12.83 29.62 6.28
N GLU A 276 -12.72 29.33 4.99
CA GLU A 276 -11.51 28.92 4.31
C GLU A 276 -10.33 29.83 4.72
N ASN A 277 -9.15 29.25 5.03
CA ASN A 277 -7.86 29.95 4.92
C ASN A 277 -7.49 30.16 3.43
N VAL A 278 -8.46 30.60 2.63
CA VAL A 278 -8.24 31.11 1.28
C VAL A 278 -7.86 32.57 1.47
N ILE A 279 -6.64 32.90 1.08
CA ILE A 279 -6.20 34.30 1.05
C ILE A 279 -6.99 34.94 -0.11
N ASN A 280 -8.10 35.60 0.23
CA ASN A 280 -9.10 36.12 -0.72
C ASN A 280 -8.57 37.27 -1.60
N ASP A 281 -7.54 37.97 -1.13
CA ASP A 281 -6.74 38.83 -2.00
C ASP A 281 -5.67 37.94 -2.59
N ASN A 282 -5.63 37.72 -3.91
CA ASN A 282 -4.59 36.90 -4.54
C ASN A 282 -3.26 37.70 -4.50
N PRO A 283 -2.39 37.59 -3.47
CA PRO A 283 -1.19 38.43 -3.36
C PRO A 283 -0.10 37.98 -4.35
N PHE A 284 -0.35 36.86 -5.03
CA PHE A 284 0.56 36.18 -5.95
C PHE A 284 0.11 36.29 -7.41
N THR A 285 -0.88 37.13 -7.72
CA THR A 285 -1.15 37.51 -9.12
C THR A 285 -0.09 38.49 -9.64
N SER A 286 0.62 38.06 -10.69
CA SER A 286 1.54 38.82 -11.57
C SER A 286 2.95 39.12 -10.99
N PRO A 287 3.86 39.77 -11.75
CA PRO A 287 5.25 39.41 -12.17
C PRO A 287 6.30 38.85 -11.18
N ASP A 288 6.02 38.74 -9.88
CA ASP A 288 7.03 38.40 -8.85
C ASP A 288 7.20 36.89 -8.62
N LEU A 289 6.28 36.10 -9.17
CA LEU A 289 6.29 34.65 -9.08
C LEU A 289 7.13 34.07 -10.23
N GLN A 290 8.32 33.55 -9.89
CA GLN A 290 9.25 33.02 -10.88
C GLN A 290 9.27 31.50 -10.83
N PHE A 291 9.06 30.86 -12.00
CA PHE A 291 9.20 29.43 -12.11
C PHE A 291 10.66 29.04 -11.92
N THR A 292 10.94 28.08 -11.04
CA THR A 292 12.32 27.67 -10.71
C THR A 292 12.90 26.67 -11.71
N ASN A 293 12.14 26.28 -12.73
CA ASN A 293 12.40 25.12 -13.60
C ASN A 293 12.41 23.78 -12.86
N VAL A 294 11.86 23.71 -11.65
CA VAL A 294 11.76 22.48 -10.87
C VAL A 294 10.32 22.00 -10.80
N ILE A 295 10.13 20.71 -11.04
CA ILE A 295 8.89 19.98 -10.79
C ILE A 295 9.17 18.90 -9.77
N ILE A 296 8.25 18.67 -8.85
CA ILE A 296 8.41 17.69 -7.78
C ILE A 296 7.23 16.71 -7.76
N GLY A 297 7.50 15.46 -7.40
CA GLY A 297 6.47 14.48 -7.07
C GLY A 297 6.27 14.39 -5.56
N MET A 298 5.12 14.84 -5.06
CA MET A 298 4.77 14.77 -3.63
C MET A 298 4.09 13.44 -3.28
N HIS A 299 4.46 12.89 -2.13
CA HIS A 299 3.94 11.63 -1.62
C HIS A 299 2.61 11.81 -0.92
N ARG A 300 1.80 10.76 -0.96
CA ARG A 300 0.61 10.59 -0.15
C ARG A 300 1.00 10.19 1.26
N ILE A 301 0.52 10.93 2.25
CA ILE A 301 0.84 10.72 3.68
C ILE A 301 -0.33 10.15 4.49
N ALA A 302 -1.57 10.26 3.98
CA ALA A 302 -2.74 9.67 4.63
C ALA A 302 -3.87 9.37 3.63
N ASN A 303 -4.67 8.37 3.97
CA ASN A 303 -5.88 7.96 3.25
C ASN A 303 -7.08 7.92 4.19
N ASN A 304 -8.26 8.26 3.67
CA ASN A 304 -9.53 8.20 4.38
C ASN A 304 -9.57 8.85 5.77
N MET A 305 -8.72 9.84 6.00
CA MET A 305 -8.75 10.62 7.24
C MET A 305 -9.83 11.70 7.09
N ASN A 306 -10.94 11.54 7.82
CA ASN A 306 -12.17 12.35 7.67
C ASN A 306 -12.68 12.43 6.22
N GLY A 307 -12.60 11.34 5.45
CA GLY A 307 -13.06 11.30 4.05
C GLY A 307 -12.14 11.99 3.04
N HIS A 308 -10.90 12.31 3.43
CA HIS A 308 -9.91 12.97 2.60
C HIS A 308 -8.64 12.12 2.39
N VAL A 309 -7.91 12.43 1.32
CA VAL A 309 -6.57 11.93 1.01
C VAL A 309 -5.60 13.10 1.07
N TYR A 310 -4.40 12.86 1.62
CA TYR A 310 -3.45 13.90 1.98
C TYR A 310 -2.14 13.71 1.26
N TYR A 311 -1.62 14.76 0.63
CA TYR A 311 -0.33 14.77 -0.07
C TYR A 311 0.60 15.85 0.50
N GLY A 312 1.87 15.51 0.70
CA GLY A 312 2.91 16.43 1.15
C GLY A 312 3.63 15.98 2.42
N TYR A 313 3.66 16.86 3.43
CA TYR A 313 4.33 16.63 4.70
C TYR A 313 3.37 16.84 5.86
N TRP A 314 3.63 16.20 7.01
CA TRP A 314 2.77 16.35 8.19
C TRP A 314 2.66 17.79 8.70
N ASP A 315 3.70 18.59 8.51
CA ASP A 315 3.74 20.03 8.83
C ASP A 315 3.31 20.94 7.67
N SER A 316 3.06 20.40 6.48
CA SER A 316 2.59 21.15 5.32
C SER A 316 2.03 20.22 4.25
N PHE A 317 0.71 20.04 4.22
CA PHE A 317 0.04 19.19 3.23
C PHE A 317 -1.13 19.88 2.53
N VAL A 318 -1.57 19.24 1.46
CA VAL A 318 -2.84 19.48 0.78
C VAL A 318 -3.76 18.27 0.95
N GLU A 319 -5.06 18.52 1.04
CA GLU A 319 -6.08 17.48 1.17
C GLU A 319 -7.04 17.52 -0.01
N PHE A 320 -7.55 16.35 -0.39
CA PHE A 320 -8.57 16.19 -1.43
C PHE A 320 -9.64 15.25 -0.91
N LYS A 321 -10.92 15.51 -1.21
CA LYS A 321 -11.97 14.54 -0.88
C LYS A 321 -11.76 13.27 -1.70
N ILE A 322 -12.07 12.12 -1.13
CA ILE A 322 -11.94 10.83 -1.83
C ILE A 322 -12.80 10.79 -3.10
N ASP A 323 -13.97 11.43 -3.07
CA ASP A 323 -14.90 11.47 -4.21
C ASP A 323 -14.49 12.49 -5.28
N ASP A 324 -13.57 13.40 -4.96
CA ASP A 324 -12.96 14.27 -5.96
C ASP A 324 -12.02 13.41 -6.79
N ASN A 325 -12.45 13.04 -7.99
CA ASN A 325 -11.68 12.21 -8.93
C ASN A 325 -10.41 12.95 -9.43
N ILE A 326 -9.42 13.11 -8.54
CA ILE A 326 -8.19 13.87 -8.75
C ILE A 326 -7.33 13.28 -9.87
N PHE A 327 -7.50 12.00 -10.17
CA PHE A 327 -6.78 11.29 -11.24
C PHE A 327 -7.11 11.80 -12.65
N ASP A 328 -8.31 12.37 -12.81
CA ASP A 328 -8.72 12.99 -14.08
C ASP A 328 -8.33 14.47 -14.15
N LYS A 329 -8.16 15.12 -12.99
CA LYS A 329 -7.87 16.56 -12.89
C LYS A 329 -6.37 16.85 -12.94
N TYR A 330 -5.56 16.09 -12.20
CA TYR A 330 -4.17 16.40 -11.95
C TYR A 330 -3.22 15.30 -12.46
N LYS A 331 -1.94 15.68 -12.62
CA LYS A 331 -0.90 14.80 -13.13
C LYS A 331 -0.17 14.09 -11.99
N PHE A 332 0.04 12.80 -12.16
CA PHE A 332 0.85 11.97 -11.29
C PHE A 332 2.05 11.40 -12.04
N MET A 333 3.14 11.13 -11.31
CA MET A 333 4.24 10.28 -11.78
C MET A 333 4.59 9.25 -10.73
N CYS A 334 4.57 7.98 -11.12
CA CYS A 334 4.78 6.85 -10.21
C CYS A 334 3.97 6.95 -8.89
N GLY A 335 2.69 7.31 -8.97
CA GLY A 335 1.81 7.50 -7.79
C GLY A 335 2.00 8.80 -6.99
N ARG A 336 2.98 9.65 -7.34
CA ARG A 336 3.25 10.93 -6.67
C ARG A 336 2.56 12.08 -7.41
N LEU A 337 1.93 12.99 -6.66
CA LEU A 337 1.22 14.14 -7.21
C LEU A 337 2.22 15.23 -7.64
N LEU A 338 2.12 15.72 -8.88
CA LEU A 338 3.10 16.66 -9.41
C LEU A 338 2.79 18.12 -9.06
N PHE A 339 3.83 18.85 -8.66
CA PHE A 339 3.80 20.30 -8.43
C PHE A 339 4.95 21.00 -9.17
N LYS A 340 4.64 22.08 -9.88
CA LYS A 340 5.62 23.05 -10.38
C LYS A 340 6.02 23.96 -9.22
N VAL A 341 7.32 24.12 -9.01
CA VAL A 341 7.84 24.98 -7.94
C VAL A 341 8.06 26.39 -8.48
N PHE A 342 7.46 27.35 -7.81
CA PHE A 342 7.68 28.76 -8.02
C PHE A 342 8.28 29.40 -6.79
N TYR A 343 9.05 30.47 -6.99
CA TYR A 343 9.59 31.28 -5.93
C TYR A 343 9.01 32.69 -6.01
N ASN A 344 8.46 33.17 -4.89
CA ASN A 344 8.04 34.56 -4.77
C ASN A 344 9.21 35.39 -4.22
N THR A 345 9.68 36.35 -5.02
CA THR A 345 10.82 37.22 -4.68
C THR A 345 10.50 38.26 -3.60
N LYS A 346 9.24 38.68 -3.47
CA LYS A 346 8.80 39.65 -2.45
C LYS A 346 8.68 39.01 -1.07
N GLU A 347 8.06 37.84 -1.01
CA GLU A 347 7.77 37.15 0.26
C GLU A 347 8.90 36.19 0.69
N ASN A 348 9.87 35.89 -0.19
CA ASN A 348 10.94 34.91 0.04
C ASN A 348 10.39 33.50 0.37
N THR A 349 9.30 33.10 -0.30
CA THR A 349 8.60 31.83 -0.07
C THR A 349 8.46 31.03 -1.35
N PHE A 350 8.40 29.70 -1.21
CA PHE A 350 8.05 28.82 -2.30
C PHE A 350 6.55 28.64 -2.41
N VAL A 351 6.06 28.60 -3.66
CA VAL A 351 4.68 28.31 -4.02
C VAL A 351 4.68 27.08 -4.92
N TYR A 352 4.00 26.03 -4.50
CA TYR A 352 3.91 24.76 -5.20
C TYR A 352 2.58 24.75 -5.95
N LYS A 353 2.65 24.93 -7.27
CA LYS A 353 1.48 24.95 -8.15
C LYS A 353 1.19 23.55 -8.66
N ILE A 354 0.00 23.03 -8.37
CA ILE A 354 -0.40 21.69 -8.81
C ILE A 354 -0.41 21.60 -10.34
N VAL A 355 0.04 20.47 -10.86
CA VAL A 355 0.06 20.22 -12.30
C VAL A 355 -1.26 19.60 -12.73
N LYS A 356 -2.03 20.28 -13.59
CA LYS A 356 -3.22 19.71 -14.22
C LYS A 356 -2.83 18.66 -15.26
N LYS A 357 -3.70 17.67 -15.47
CA LYS A 357 -3.44 16.54 -16.39
C LYS A 357 -3.19 17.00 -17.83
N ASN A 358 -3.90 18.04 -18.27
CA ASN A 358 -3.79 18.61 -19.62
C ASN A 358 -2.67 19.66 -19.76
N ASP A 359 -2.21 20.25 -18.65
CA ASP A 359 -1.18 21.31 -18.66
C ASP A 359 0.25 20.74 -18.64
N PHE A 360 0.38 19.42 -18.49
CA PHE A 360 1.66 18.71 -18.52
C PHE A 360 2.01 18.26 -19.94
N GLU A 361 1.99 19.21 -20.88
CA GLU A 361 2.56 19.02 -22.21
C GLU A 361 4.05 19.39 -22.16
N CYS A 362 4.90 18.47 -21.72
CA CYS A 362 6.28 18.46 -22.21
C CYS A 362 6.25 17.98 -23.67
N ARG A 363 5.67 18.76 -24.60
CA ARG A 363 5.51 18.47 -26.05
C ARG A 363 5.68 16.97 -26.38
N LEU A 364 4.70 16.19 -25.93
CA LEU A 364 4.60 14.76 -26.20
C LEU A 364 3.92 14.60 -27.55
N GLU A 365 4.57 14.97 -28.66
CA GLU A 365 4.06 14.60 -29.98
C GLU A 365 5.16 14.59 -31.04
N ASN A 366 5.32 13.41 -31.63
CA ASN A 366 5.92 13.20 -32.95
C ASN A 366 4.95 13.73 -34.05
N GLU A 367 4.49 14.97 -33.95
CA GLU A 367 3.91 15.64 -35.11
C GLU A 367 5.05 16.29 -35.88
N GLN A 368 5.28 15.82 -37.10
CA GLN A 368 6.15 16.50 -38.06
C GLN A 368 5.64 17.94 -38.21
N CYS A 369 6.39 18.90 -37.65
CA CYS A 369 6.17 20.31 -37.95
C CYS A 369 6.13 20.48 -39.49
N PRO A 370 5.08 21.08 -40.07
CA PRO A 370 5.01 21.29 -41.52
C PRO A 370 6.09 22.21 -42.08
N ASN A 371 6.88 22.87 -41.22
CA ASN A 371 7.97 23.74 -41.60
C ASN A 371 9.20 23.39 -40.78
N GLY A 372 10.25 22.91 -41.46
CA GLY A 372 11.52 22.47 -40.89
C GLY A 372 12.36 23.61 -40.29
N GLU A 373 11.93 24.14 -39.15
CA GLU A 373 12.78 24.89 -38.23
C GLU A 373 12.92 24.08 -36.94
N ASP A 374 14.16 23.71 -36.60
CA ASP A 374 14.55 23.05 -35.35
C ASP A 374 14.16 23.93 -34.13
N SER A 375 12.91 23.84 -33.70
CA SER A 375 12.48 24.47 -32.45
C SER A 375 13.13 23.72 -31.29
N LYS A 376 14.07 24.38 -30.60
CA LYS A 376 14.77 23.91 -29.40
C LYS A 376 13.87 23.02 -28.52
N LYS A 377 14.16 21.71 -28.48
CA LYS A 377 13.59 20.78 -27.49
C LYS A 377 13.96 21.31 -26.10
N GLU A 378 12.98 21.72 -25.31
CA GLU A 378 13.16 21.88 -23.86
C GLU A 378 13.37 20.49 -23.27
N CYS A 379 14.63 20.05 -23.18
CA CYS A 379 14.97 18.72 -22.68
C CYS A 379 14.66 18.63 -21.18
N THR A 380 13.50 18.07 -20.84
CA THR A 380 13.11 17.80 -19.46
C THR A 380 13.89 16.58 -18.95
N GLN A 381 14.38 16.65 -17.72
CA GLN A 381 15.23 15.62 -17.11
C GLN A 381 14.62 15.17 -15.79
N ILE A 382 14.74 13.88 -15.46
CA ILE A 382 14.29 13.31 -14.20
C ILE A 382 15.50 13.01 -13.32
N TYR A 383 15.51 13.55 -12.12
CA TYR A 383 16.47 13.27 -11.06
C TYR A 383 15.80 12.40 -10.00
N LEU A 384 16.28 11.16 -9.89
CA LEU A 384 15.78 10.15 -8.98
C LEU A 384 16.64 10.07 -7.73
N PHE A 385 15.99 10.03 -6.57
CA PHE A 385 16.60 9.66 -5.30
C PHE A 385 15.95 8.38 -4.81
N SER A 386 16.53 7.25 -5.21
CA SER A 386 16.00 5.91 -4.90
C SER A 386 16.66 5.33 -3.65
N GLY A 387 15.91 4.49 -2.91
CA GLY A 387 16.46 3.67 -1.84
C GLY A 387 17.36 2.54 -2.37
N LYS A 388 17.65 1.56 -1.50
CA LYS A 388 18.47 0.39 -1.88
C LYS A 388 17.79 -0.52 -2.89
N GLU A 389 16.46 -0.50 -2.95
CA GLU A 389 15.70 -1.31 -3.89
C GLU A 389 15.63 -0.66 -5.27
N GLU A 390 15.84 -1.46 -6.31
CA GLU A 390 15.80 -0.98 -7.69
C GLU A 390 14.37 -0.88 -8.25
N ASN A 391 13.35 -1.29 -7.50
CA ASN A 391 11.96 -1.35 -7.97
C ASN A 391 11.44 0.02 -8.43
N PHE A 392 11.61 1.05 -7.60
CA PHE A 392 11.23 2.42 -7.94
C PHE A 392 11.98 2.93 -9.17
N THR A 393 13.30 2.71 -9.21
CA THR A 393 14.16 3.12 -10.34
C THR A 393 13.73 2.43 -11.63
N ASN A 394 13.51 1.13 -11.60
CA ASN A 394 13.06 0.33 -12.75
C ASN A 394 11.69 0.79 -13.24
N ARG A 395 10.75 1.11 -12.32
CA ARG A 395 9.44 1.65 -12.69
C ARG A 395 9.56 2.95 -13.46
N VAL A 396 10.29 3.94 -12.92
CA VAL A 396 10.48 5.23 -13.61
C VAL A 396 11.13 5.02 -14.97
N ILE A 397 12.15 4.18 -15.04
CA ILE A 397 12.87 3.89 -16.28
C ILE A 397 11.94 3.30 -17.35
N LEU A 398 11.06 2.38 -16.98
CA LEU A 398 10.14 1.74 -17.93
C LEU A 398 8.94 2.61 -18.32
N GLU A 399 8.44 3.46 -17.42
CA GLU A 399 7.32 4.38 -17.71
C GLU A 399 7.79 5.64 -18.48
N TYR A 400 9.00 6.13 -18.20
CA TYR A 400 9.43 7.48 -18.61
C TYR A 400 10.76 7.53 -19.36
N GLY A 401 11.54 6.44 -19.42
CA GLY A 401 12.91 6.45 -19.95
C GLY A 401 13.05 6.69 -21.46
N ASN A 402 11.97 6.57 -22.23
CA ASN A 402 11.97 6.93 -23.65
C ASN A 402 11.69 8.43 -23.88
N TYR A 403 11.09 9.10 -22.90
CA TYR A 403 10.69 10.51 -22.99
C TYR A 403 11.69 11.45 -22.32
N PHE A 404 12.32 10.99 -21.24
CA PHE A 404 13.17 11.82 -20.38
C PHE A 404 14.54 11.19 -20.15
N ASP A 405 15.55 12.04 -20.02
CA ASP A 405 16.84 11.61 -19.48
C ASP A 405 16.70 11.39 -17.96
N ILE A 406 17.01 10.18 -17.50
CA ILE A 406 16.86 9.78 -16.09
C ILE A 406 18.24 9.68 -15.45
N TYR A 407 18.42 10.44 -14.38
CA TYR A 407 19.62 10.47 -13.55
C TYR A 407 19.29 9.96 -12.15
N ASN A 408 19.91 8.84 -11.73
CA ASN A 408 19.71 8.30 -10.39
C ASN A 408 20.83 8.73 -9.45
N TYR A 409 20.46 9.11 -8.23
CA TYR A 409 21.41 9.50 -7.20
C TYR A 409 22.23 8.30 -6.71
N ASN A 410 23.52 8.51 -6.51
CA ASN A 410 24.39 7.56 -5.82
C ASN A 410 25.52 8.30 -5.09
N ASP A 411 26.07 7.72 -4.01
CA ASP A 411 27.06 8.43 -3.17
C ASP A 411 28.42 8.62 -3.86
N VAL A 412 28.70 7.87 -4.93
CA VAL A 412 30.04 7.84 -5.58
C VAL A 412 30.17 8.87 -6.70
N THR A 413 29.23 8.86 -7.64
CA THR A 413 29.20 9.75 -8.81
C THR A 413 28.17 10.87 -8.69
N ILE A 414 27.40 10.91 -7.60
CA ILE A 414 26.26 11.79 -7.34
C ILE A 414 25.08 11.51 -8.27
N PHE A 415 25.27 11.51 -9.58
CA PHE A 415 24.25 11.10 -10.55
C PHE A 415 24.82 10.20 -11.65
N SER A 416 24.12 9.10 -11.93
CA SER A 416 24.37 8.22 -13.08
C SER A 416 23.18 8.24 -14.03
N LYS A 417 23.44 8.31 -15.34
CA LYS A 417 22.37 8.22 -16.36
C LYS A 417 21.93 6.76 -16.51
N GLU A 418 20.65 6.49 -16.30
CA GLU A 418 20.13 5.11 -16.21
C GLU A 418 19.45 4.61 -17.49
N ASN A 419 19.17 5.47 -18.48
CA ASN A 419 18.45 5.08 -19.71
C ASN A 419 19.08 3.87 -20.44
N ASN A 420 20.38 3.64 -20.31
CA ASN A 420 21.06 2.53 -20.98
C ASN A 420 20.69 1.14 -20.43
N LYS A 421 20.15 1.06 -19.21
CA LYS A 421 19.71 -0.22 -18.60
C LYS A 421 18.42 -0.77 -19.22
N ILE A 422 17.67 0.06 -19.96
CA ILE A 422 16.35 -0.27 -20.54
C ILE A 422 16.42 -1.48 -21.48
N ASN A 423 17.38 -1.48 -22.40
CA ASN A 423 17.34 -2.38 -23.57
C ASN A 423 17.33 -3.87 -23.19
N LYS A 424 18.12 -4.27 -22.18
CA LYS A 424 18.19 -5.68 -21.76
C LYS A 424 16.91 -6.15 -21.08
N LEU A 425 16.32 -5.30 -20.23
CA LEU A 425 15.07 -5.60 -19.53
C LEU A 425 13.91 -5.67 -20.52
N VAL A 426 13.76 -4.65 -21.36
CA VAL A 426 12.69 -4.57 -22.36
C VAL A 426 12.73 -5.74 -23.33
N LEU A 427 13.91 -6.16 -23.80
CA LEU A 427 14.06 -7.33 -24.67
C LEU A 427 13.64 -8.64 -23.97
N LYS A 428 14.02 -8.82 -22.70
CA LYS A 428 13.61 -10.00 -21.89
C LYS A 428 12.08 -10.04 -21.76
N ARG A 429 11.45 -8.90 -21.50
CA ARG A 429 9.98 -8.82 -21.37
C ARG A 429 9.26 -9.01 -22.70
N TYR A 430 9.80 -8.49 -23.81
CA TYR A 430 9.26 -8.73 -25.15
C TYR A 430 9.19 -10.24 -25.49
N ASN A 431 10.22 -11.00 -25.12
CA ASN A 431 10.20 -12.46 -25.28
C ASN A 431 9.01 -13.08 -24.50
N LEU A 432 8.73 -12.63 -23.27
CA LEU A 432 7.57 -13.10 -22.51
C LEU A 432 6.23 -12.76 -23.18
N ILE A 433 6.14 -11.61 -23.85
CA ILE A 433 4.94 -11.23 -24.62
C ILE A 433 4.72 -12.19 -25.79
N GLU A 434 5.78 -12.58 -26.50
CA GLU A 434 5.65 -13.57 -27.58
C GLU A 434 5.23 -14.94 -27.05
N ILE A 435 5.85 -15.41 -25.97
CA ILE A 435 5.44 -16.66 -25.29
C ILE A 435 3.96 -16.59 -24.86
N CYS A 436 3.50 -15.45 -24.35
CA CYS A 436 2.12 -15.26 -23.91
C CYS A 436 1.08 -15.53 -25.02
N LYS A 437 1.42 -15.31 -26.29
CA LYS A 437 0.50 -15.55 -27.41
C LYS A 437 0.22 -17.04 -27.65
N GLU A 438 1.19 -17.89 -27.33
CA GLU A 438 1.13 -19.35 -27.55
C GLU A 438 0.49 -20.11 -26.39
N VAL A 439 0.56 -19.56 -25.17
CA VAL A 439 0.06 -20.17 -23.94
C VAL A 439 -1.46 -20.43 -23.97
N ASN A 440 -1.89 -21.58 -23.42
CA ASN A 440 -3.29 -21.98 -23.38
C ASN A 440 -3.97 -21.82 -22.01
N THR A 441 -3.19 -21.98 -20.93
CA THR A 441 -3.71 -21.94 -19.56
C THR A 441 -3.01 -20.88 -18.72
N PHE A 442 -3.80 -19.93 -18.21
CA PHE A 442 -3.32 -18.77 -17.46
C PHE A 442 -3.75 -18.80 -15.99
N GLY A 443 -2.87 -18.31 -15.12
CA GLY A 443 -3.19 -17.97 -13.74
C GLY A 443 -3.19 -16.46 -13.55
N ILE A 444 -4.33 -15.86 -13.18
CA ILE A 444 -4.41 -14.46 -12.79
C ILE A 444 -4.14 -14.38 -11.29
N ILE A 445 -2.98 -13.84 -10.93
CA ILE A 445 -2.56 -13.67 -9.53
C ILE A 445 -3.01 -12.29 -9.06
N ILE A 446 -3.74 -12.24 -7.95
CA ILE A 446 -3.99 -10.99 -7.23
C ILE A 446 -3.04 -10.95 -6.04
N GLY A 447 -2.00 -10.12 -6.15
CA GLY A 447 -1.01 -9.91 -5.09
C GLY A 447 -1.42 -8.84 -4.08
N ASN A 448 -2.29 -7.91 -4.47
CA ASN A 448 -2.88 -6.93 -3.57
C ASN A 448 -4.32 -6.61 -3.97
N VAL A 449 -5.25 -6.94 -3.06
CA VAL A 449 -6.69 -6.75 -3.24
C VAL A 449 -7.15 -5.30 -3.07
N ASN A 450 -6.36 -4.46 -2.38
CA ASN A 450 -6.68 -3.07 -2.06
C ASN A 450 -6.41 -2.10 -3.23
N LEU A 451 -5.75 -2.56 -4.29
CA LEU A 451 -5.44 -1.72 -5.44
C LEU A 451 -6.70 -1.26 -6.15
N CYS A 452 -6.77 0.05 -6.41
CA CYS A 452 -7.87 0.62 -7.15
C CYS A 452 -7.92 -0.02 -8.56
N LYS A 453 -9.12 -0.30 -9.05
CA LYS A 453 -9.38 -0.92 -10.36
C LYS A 453 -8.91 -2.36 -10.55
N ASN A 454 -8.42 -3.03 -9.49
CA ASN A 454 -8.00 -4.43 -9.58
C ASN A 454 -9.13 -5.36 -10.04
N LYS A 455 -10.34 -5.18 -9.46
CA LYS A 455 -11.52 -5.99 -9.79
C LYS A 455 -11.91 -5.82 -11.26
N GLU A 456 -12.01 -4.60 -11.74
CA GLU A 456 -12.35 -4.26 -13.12
C GLU A 456 -11.35 -4.87 -14.10
N LEU A 457 -10.05 -4.72 -13.82
CA LEU A 457 -8.98 -5.23 -14.66
C LEU A 457 -8.98 -6.76 -14.71
N ARG A 458 -9.13 -7.43 -13.56
CA ARG A 458 -9.26 -8.89 -13.48
C ARG A 458 -10.43 -9.40 -14.30
N LEU A 459 -11.60 -8.77 -14.16
CA LEU A 459 -12.80 -9.16 -14.90
C LEU A 459 -12.56 -9.04 -16.41
N LEU A 460 -11.95 -7.94 -16.85
CA LEU A 460 -11.61 -7.71 -18.25
C LEU A 460 -10.63 -8.75 -18.80
N ILE A 461 -9.52 -9.02 -18.11
CA ILE A 461 -8.53 -10.02 -18.52
C ILE A 461 -9.18 -11.41 -18.62
N ASN A 462 -9.96 -11.81 -17.61
CA ASN A 462 -10.68 -13.09 -17.60
C ASN A 462 -11.63 -13.21 -18.81
N TYR A 463 -12.38 -12.14 -19.10
CA TYR A 463 -13.26 -12.09 -20.27
C TYR A 463 -12.49 -12.25 -21.58
N ILE A 464 -11.38 -11.53 -21.77
CA ILE A 464 -10.55 -11.61 -22.98
C ILE A 464 -9.98 -13.02 -23.16
N LEU A 465 -9.44 -13.63 -22.09
CA LEU A 465 -8.91 -14.99 -22.13
C LEU A 465 -9.98 -15.99 -22.55
N ARG A 466 -11.15 -15.96 -21.91
CA ARG A 466 -12.26 -16.88 -22.24
C ARG A 466 -12.80 -16.68 -23.64
N LYS A 467 -12.91 -15.43 -24.11
CA LYS A 467 -13.33 -15.10 -25.48
C LYS A 467 -12.38 -15.70 -26.53
N ASN A 468 -11.09 -15.82 -26.20
CA ASN A 468 -10.07 -16.44 -27.05
C ASN A 468 -9.90 -17.96 -26.79
N GLY A 469 -10.84 -18.60 -26.09
CA GLY A 469 -10.81 -20.04 -25.83
C GLY A 469 -9.73 -20.49 -24.84
N LYS A 470 -9.15 -19.57 -24.07
CA LYS A 470 -8.07 -19.86 -23.10
C LYS A 470 -8.65 -20.22 -21.73
N LYS A 471 -8.00 -21.16 -21.04
CA LYS A 471 -8.33 -21.51 -19.65
C LYS A 471 -7.72 -20.47 -18.73
N CYS A 472 -8.47 -20.00 -17.72
CA CYS A 472 -7.96 -19.04 -16.76
C CYS A 472 -8.46 -19.30 -15.35
N PHE A 473 -7.55 -19.23 -14.38
CA PHE A 473 -7.81 -19.37 -12.95
C PHE A 473 -7.46 -18.07 -12.24
N THR A 474 -8.23 -17.69 -11.22
CA THR A 474 -7.85 -16.56 -10.35
C THR A 474 -7.29 -17.12 -9.06
N ILE A 475 -6.08 -16.71 -8.70
CA ILE A 475 -5.42 -17.05 -7.45
C ILE A 475 -5.23 -15.77 -6.66
N VAL A 476 -5.84 -15.70 -5.49
CA VAL A 476 -5.60 -14.62 -4.54
C VAL A 476 -4.61 -15.16 -3.53
N THR A 477 -3.42 -14.60 -3.52
CA THR A 477 -2.40 -14.99 -2.56
C THR A 477 -1.63 -13.77 -2.11
N ASN A 478 -1.35 -13.80 -0.82
CA ASN A 478 -0.38 -12.95 -0.14
C ASN A 478 1.05 -13.27 -0.65
N LYS A 479 2.06 -12.52 -0.15
CA LYS A 479 3.51 -12.66 -0.42
C LYS A 479 3.88 -13.87 -1.31
N LEU A 480 4.20 -13.55 -2.56
CA LEU A 480 4.42 -14.52 -3.63
C LEU A 480 5.72 -15.29 -3.41
N ASN A 481 5.66 -16.61 -3.57
CA ASN A 481 6.83 -17.47 -3.52
C ASN A 481 6.72 -18.58 -4.57
N SER A 482 7.88 -19.11 -4.99
CA SER A 482 7.94 -20.18 -6.00
C SER A 482 7.12 -21.41 -5.58
N PRO A 483 7.25 -21.95 -4.35
CA PRO A 483 6.51 -23.14 -3.93
C PRO A 483 4.98 -23.02 -4.04
N LYS A 484 4.38 -21.88 -3.66
CA LYS A 484 2.93 -21.64 -3.75
C LYS A 484 2.43 -21.72 -5.19
N LEU A 485 3.19 -21.17 -6.13
CA LEU A 485 2.79 -21.08 -7.54
C LEU A 485 3.15 -22.32 -8.35
N GLU A 486 4.17 -23.07 -7.93
CA GLU A 486 4.53 -24.32 -8.60
C GLU A 486 3.48 -25.42 -8.42
N ASN A 487 2.75 -25.41 -7.29
CA ASN A 487 1.67 -26.36 -7.00
C ASN A 487 0.56 -26.44 -8.07
N PHE A 488 0.40 -25.41 -8.91
CA PHE A 488 -0.60 -25.39 -9.98
C PHE A 488 0.00 -25.84 -11.31
N TYR A 489 0.24 -27.16 -11.46
CA TYR A 489 0.93 -27.73 -12.64
C TYR A 489 0.28 -27.36 -13.98
N ASP A 490 -1.05 -27.27 -14.04
CA ASP A 490 -1.80 -26.95 -15.27
C ASP A 490 -1.59 -25.51 -15.77
N ILE A 491 -1.10 -24.61 -14.90
CA ILE A 491 -0.88 -23.21 -15.28
C ILE A 491 0.49 -23.06 -15.94
N GLU A 492 0.48 -22.65 -17.20
CA GLU A 492 1.69 -22.43 -18.00
C GLU A 492 2.28 -21.02 -17.75
N MET A 493 1.42 -20.02 -17.56
CA MET A 493 1.83 -18.62 -17.40
C MET A 493 0.94 -17.86 -16.42
N TYR A 494 1.55 -16.96 -15.66
CA TYR A 494 0.85 -16.11 -14.70
C TYR A 494 0.77 -14.65 -15.16
N ILE A 495 -0.39 -14.04 -14.93
CA ILE A 495 -0.63 -12.61 -15.08
C ILE A 495 -0.73 -12.02 -13.67
N LEU A 496 0.24 -11.18 -13.30
CA LEU A 496 0.35 -10.62 -11.95
C LEU A 496 -0.36 -9.27 -11.83
N LEU A 497 -1.42 -9.23 -11.04
CA LEU A 497 -2.09 -8.00 -10.59
C LEU A 497 -1.52 -7.58 -9.23
N THR A 498 -0.52 -6.72 -9.26
CA THR A 498 0.20 -6.21 -8.08
C THR A 498 0.37 -4.69 -8.13
N CYS A 499 0.92 -4.12 -7.06
CA CYS A 499 1.19 -2.69 -6.98
C CYS A 499 2.22 -2.27 -8.04
N SER A 500 2.06 -1.04 -8.53
CA SER A 500 2.80 -0.48 -9.67
C SER A 500 4.33 -0.63 -9.57
N GLU A 501 4.88 -0.57 -8.35
CA GLU A 501 6.31 -0.67 -8.05
C GLU A 501 6.87 -2.10 -8.05
N ASN A 502 6.05 -3.12 -7.75
CA ASN A 502 6.47 -4.53 -7.70
C ASN A 502 6.09 -5.33 -8.96
N ASN A 503 5.90 -4.66 -10.10
CA ASN A 503 5.43 -5.29 -11.35
C ASN A 503 6.45 -6.19 -12.05
N LEU A 504 7.74 -6.02 -11.77
CA LEU A 504 8.82 -6.83 -12.35
C LEU A 504 9.26 -7.96 -11.43
N LEU A 505 8.32 -8.55 -10.69
CA LEU A 505 8.65 -9.59 -9.73
C LEU A 505 9.29 -10.80 -10.43
N GLU A 506 10.54 -11.09 -10.11
CA GLU A 506 11.25 -12.29 -10.52
C GLU A 506 11.44 -13.21 -9.31
N LEU A 507 10.76 -14.36 -9.33
CA LEU A 507 10.91 -15.38 -8.31
C LEU A 507 12.13 -16.24 -8.62
N LYS A 508 12.98 -16.47 -7.60
CA LYS A 508 14.10 -17.41 -7.69
C LYS A 508 13.57 -18.83 -7.86
N ASP A 509 14.27 -19.63 -8.65
CA ASP A 509 13.98 -21.05 -8.87
C ASP A 509 12.50 -21.30 -9.24
N PHE A 510 11.96 -20.43 -10.11
CA PHE A 510 10.60 -20.53 -10.61
C PHE A 510 10.60 -20.88 -12.09
N SER A 511 9.97 -22.01 -12.42
CA SER A 511 10.00 -22.58 -13.77
C SER A 511 9.06 -21.84 -14.73
N LYS A 512 7.90 -21.41 -14.21
CA LYS A 512 6.84 -20.72 -14.96
C LYS A 512 7.15 -19.25 -15.15
N LYS A 513 6.42 -18.60 -16.07
CA LYS A 513 6.63 -17.19 -16.42
C LYS A 513 5.55 -16.29 -15.82
N ILE A 514 5.94 -15.08 -15.44
CA ILE A 514 5.05 -14.06 -14.90
C ILE A 514 5.12 -12.81 -15.79
N ILE A 515 3.97 -12.41 -16.31
CA ILE A 515 3.76 -11.16 -17.03
C ILE A 515 2.88 -10.21 -16.24
N ASN A 516 2.96 -8.93 -16.56
CA ASN A 516 2.08 -7.90 -16.02
C ASN A 516 0.88 -7.65 -16.97
N PRO A 517 -0.12 -6.87 -16.54
CA PRO A 517 -1.30 -6.61 -17.35
C PRO A 517 -1.00 -5.86 -18.65
N TYR A 518 -0.06 -4.91 -18.62
CA TYR A 518 0.35 -4.16 -19.81
C TYR A 518 0.83 -5.11 -20.92
N GLU A 519 1.74 -6.02 -20.59
CA GLU A 519 2.25 -7.04 -21.51
C GLU A 519 1.17 -7.98 -22.02
N PHE A 520 0.20 -8.36 -21.18
CA PHE A 520 -0.96 -9.13 -21.61
C PHE A 520 -1.76 -8.35 -22.67
N PHE A 521 -2.04 -7.07 -22.46
CA PHE A 521 -2.78 -6.27 -23.45
C PHE A 521 -1.99 -6.06 -24.74
N VAL A 522 -0.66 -5.95 -24.66
CA VAL A 522 0.20 -5.94 -25.86
C VAL A 522 0.12 -7.29 -26.59
N ALA A 523 0.23 -8.41 -25.88
CA ALA A 523 0.18 -9.75 -26.49
C ALA A 523 -1.13 -10.01 -27.24
N TYR A 524 -2.24 -9.45 -26.77
CA TYR A 524 -3.57 -9.58 -27.38
C TYR A 524 -3.96 -8.40 -28.29
N ASN A 525 -3.00 -7.54 -28.69
CA ASN A 525 -3.19 -6.42 -29.62
C ASN A 525 -4.20 -5.35 -29.16
N TYR A 526 -4.35 -5.15 -27.84
CA TYR A 526 -5.10 -4.01 -27.28
C TYR A 526 -4.21 -2.78 -27.05
N LEU A 527 -2.89 -2.97 -27.01
CA LEU A 527 -1.88 -1.92 -26.94
C LEU A 527 -0.78 -2.22 -27.96
N GLU A 528 -0.17 -1.17 -28.49
CA GLU A 528 1.02 -1.30 -29.33
C GLU A 528 2.27 -1.43 -28.45
N TRP A 529 3.25 -2.20 -28.92
CA TRP A 529 4.53 -2.29 -28.24
C TRP A 529 5.41 -1.09 -28.62
N ASP A 530 5.44 -0.08 -27.75
CA ASP A 530 6.22 1.15 -27.91
C ASP A 530 7.33 1.30 -26.86
N CYS A 531 7.59 0.25 -26.09
CA CYS A 531 8.53 0.22 -24.96
C CYS A 531 8.20 1.20 -23.81
N ASN A 532 6.98 1.79 -23.78
CA ASN A 532 6.51 2.65 -22.70
C ASN A 532 5.53 1.88 -21.82
N TYR A 533 5.99 1.44 -20.65
CA TYR A 533 5.13 0.66 -19.78
C TYR A 533 4.05 1.51 -19.13
N LEU A 534 2.87 0.92 -18.97
CA LEU A 534 1.75 1.50 -18.24
C LEU A 534 1.36 0.59 -17.08
N PHE A 535 1.91 0.86 -15.90
CA PHE A 535 1.71 0.01 -14.72
C PHE A 535 0.48 0.35 -13.89
N ASP A 536 0.08 1.61 -13.86
CA ASP A 536 -1.10 2.04 -13.10
C ASP A 536 -2.39 1.54 -13.76
N PHE A 537 -3.20 0.79 -13.01
CA PHE A 537 -4.42 0.17 -13.52
C PHE A 537 -5.47 1.19 -13.99
N TYR A 538 -5.46 2.38 -13.38
CA TYR A 538 -6.33 3.48 -13.77
C TYR A 538 -6.04 3.92 -15.21
N ASP A 539 -4.77 4.21 -15.52
CA ASP A 539 -4.38 4.64 -16.86
C ASP A 539 -4.54 3.51 -17.87
N LEU A 540 -4.23 2.27 -17.47
CA LEU A 540 -4.37 1.09 -18.31
C LEU A 540 -5.83 0.86 -18.75
N LEU A 541 -6.80 0.98 -17.84
CA LEU A 541 -8.22 0.85 -18.17
C LEU A 541 -8.76 2.01 -19.02
N ASN A 542 -8.13 3.18 -18.93
CA ASN A 542 -8.51 4.36 -19.71
C ASN A 542 -7.84 4.42 -21.08
N ALA A 543 -6.95 3.49 -21.42
CA ALA A 543 -6.41 3.37 -22.77
C ALA A 543 -7.56 3.08 -23.76
N LYS A 544 -7.56 3.76 -24.92
CA LYS A 544 -8.71 3.82 -25.84
C LYS A 544 -9.28 2.44 -26.21
N GLU A 545 -8.45 1.49 -26.63
CA GLU A 545 -8.91 0.16 -27.06
C GLU A 545 -9.35 -0.73 -25.88
N ILE A 546 -8.66 -0.63 -24.74
CA ILE A 546 -9.02 -1.34 -23.51
C ILE A 546 -10.37 -0.84 -22.98
N GLN A 547 -10.55 0.47 -22.95
CA GLN A 547 -11.78 1.12 -22.49
C GLN A 547 -12.98 0.74 -23.37
N LYS A 548 -12.80 0.70 -24.70
CA LYS A 548 -13.83 0.23 -25.65
C LYS A 548 -14.25 -1.20 -25.34
N GLU A 549 -13.29 -2.11 -25.16
CA GLU A 549 -13.61 -3.51 -24.85
C GLU A 549 -14.30 -3.62 -23.50
N TYR A 550 -13.83 -2.91 -22.47
CA TYR A 550 -14.42 -2.87 -21.13
C TYR A 550 -15.89 -2.40 -21.13
N ILE A 551 -16.20 -1.34 -21.88
CA ILE A 551 -17.59 -0.85 -22.01
C ILE A 551 -18.44 -1.86 -22.80
N SER A 552 -17.89 -2.47 -23.85
CA SER A 552 -18.57 -3.47 -24.69
C SER A 552 -18.96 -4.71 -23.90
N SER A 553 -18.07 -5.21 -23.05
CA SER A 553 -18.30 -6.36 -22.19
C SER A 553 -19.26 -6.08 -21.04
N LEU A 554 -19.28 -4.85 -20.49
CA LEU A 554 -20.31 -4.38 -19.55
C LEU A 554 -21.70 -4.37 -20.20
N LYS A 555 -21.85 -3.75 -21.37
CA LYS A 555 -23.14 -3.64 -22.09
C LYS A 555 -23.76 -4.99 -22.44
N LYS A 556 -22.94 -6.00 -22.71
CA LYS A 556 -23.42 -7.34 -23.04
C LYS A 556 -23.82 -8.17 -21.81
N ASN A 557 -23.83 -7.60 -20.60
CA ASN A 557 -23.98 -8.32 -19.32
C ASN A 557 -23.04 -9.53 -19.19
N LYS A 558 -21.92 -9.54 -19.94
CA LYS A 558 -21.01 -10.69 -20.01
C LYS A 558 -20.18 -10.82 -18.74
N TYR A 559 -20.05 -9.75 -17.96
CA TYR A 559 -19.49 -9.77 -16.62
C TYR A 559 -20.48 -10.23 -15.54
N PHE A 560 -21.79 -10.22 -15.83
CA PHE A 560 -22.86 -10.52 -14.88
C PHE A 560 -23.36 -11.97 -14.95
N THR A 561 -22.70 -12.86 -15.70
CA THR A 561 -23.10 -14.27 -15.84
C THR A 561 -22.88 -15.13 -14.59
N TRP A 562 -22.65 -14.51 -13.42
CA TRP A 562 -22.53 -15.21 -12.14
C TRP A 562 -23.20 -14.46 -10.98
N ASN A 563 -24.28 -13.70 -11.24
CA ASN A 563 -25.25 -13.44 -10.18
C ASN A 563 -26.27 -14.59 -10.19
N ILE A 564 -25.98 -15.64 -9.43
CA ILE A 564 -26.84 -16.85 -9.26
C ILE A 564 -28.29 -16.46 -8.92
N ASN A 565 -28.51 -15.28 -8.32
CA ASN A 565 -29.81 -14.81 -7.89
C ASN A 565 -30.73 -14.34 -9.05
N SER A 566 -30.18 -13.84 -10.17
CA SER A 566 -31.01 -13.39 -11.30
C SER A 566 -31.44 -14.53 -12.23
N GLU A 567 -30.71 -15.66 -12.27
CA GLU A 567 -31.06 -16.80 -13.13
C GLU A 567 -32.20 -17.65 -12.55
N GLN A 568 -32.47 -17.61 -11.24
CA GLN A 568 -33.65 -18.25 -10.63
C GLN A 568 -34.98 -17.62 -11.07
N LEU A 569 -34.99 -16.34 -11.48
CA LEU A 569 -36.19 -15.66 -11.96
C LEU A 569 -36.56 -16.08 -13.39
N CYS A 570 -35.58 -16.42 -14.23
CA CYS A 570 -35.83 -16.85 -15.61
C CYS A 570 -36.33 -18.29 -15.69
N ILE A 571 -35.97 -19.17 -14.74
CA ILE A 571 -36.37 -20.59 -14.74
C ILE A 571 -37.86 -20.77 -14.34
N LYS A 572 -38.51 -19.74 -13.76
CA LYS A 572 -39.93 -19.81 -13.38
C LYS A 572 -40.91 -19.59 -14.54
N ASN A 573 -40.46 -19.11 -15.71
CA ASN A 573 -41.32 -18.85 -16.86
C ASN A 573 -41.19 -19.97 -17.92
N GLU A 574 -41.96 -21.05 -17.74
CA GLU A 574 -41.89 -22.33 -18.46
C GLU A 574 -42.30 -22.34 -19.96
N LYS A 575 -42.14 -21.28 -20.76
CA LYS A 575 -42.78 -21.28 -22.12
C LYS A 575 -41.97 -20.94 -23.37
N ASN A 576 -40.65 -20.76 -23.33
CA ASN A 576 -39.88 -20.51 -24.56
C ASN A 576 -38.78 -21.56 -24.81
N SER A 577 -39.03 -22.49 -25.73
CA SER A 577 -38.08 -23.53 -26.18
C SER A 577 -36.80 -22.94 -26.80
N GLU A 578 -36.89 -21.80 -27.46
CA GLU A 578 -35.72 -21.11 -28.05
C GLU A 578 -34.75 -20.56 -26.98
N GLN A 579 -35.26 -20.16 -25.81
CA GLN A 579 -34.41 -19.66 -24.72
C GLN A 579 -33.64 -20.79 -24.03
N GLN A 580 -34.24 -21.98 -23.94
CA GLN A 580 -33.57 -23.18 -23.42
C GLN A 580 -32.40 -23.60 -24.32
N GLU A 581 -32.58 -23.57 -25.63
CA GLU A 581 -31.53 -23.96 -26.59
C GLU A 581 -30.35 -22.97 -26.60
N LEU A 582 -30.63 -21.67 -26.42
CA LEU A 582 -29.59 -20.63 -26.26
C LEU A 582 -28.82 -20.78 -24.93
N LEU A 583 -29.50 -21.18 -23.86
CA LEU A 583 -28.91 -21.49 -22.55
C LEU A 583 -28.03 -22.76 -22.61
N LEU A 584 -28.47 -23.80 -23.31
CA LEU A 584 -27.68 -25.03 -23.53
C LEU A 584 -26.35 -24.73 -24.24
N LYS A 585 -26.38 -23.94 -25.32
CA LYS A 585 -25.16 -23.49 -26.01
C LYS A 585 -24.22 -22.64 -25.14
N LYS A 586 -24.74 -21.93 -24.13
CA LYS A 586 -23.94 -21.12 -23.19
C LYS A 586 -23.10 -22.00 -22.25
N TYR A 587 -23.61 -23.16 -21.84
CA TYR A 587 -22.96 -24.05 -20.87
C TYR A 587 -22.35 -25.31 -21.50
N ASP A 588 -22.26 -25.39 -22.83
CA ASP A 588 -21.66 -26.51 -23.56
C ASP A 588 -20.22 -26.82 -23.10
N HIS A 589 -19.47 -25.79 -22.68
CA HIS A 589 -18.12 -25.92 -22.13
C HIS A 589 -18.05 -26.64 -20.77
N LEU A 590 -19.18 -26.87 -20.10
CA LEU A 590 -19.27 -27.62 -18.85
C LEU A 590 -19.60 -29.10 -19.08
N ILE A 591 -19.82 -29.51 -20.33
CA ILE A 591 -20.10 -30.91 -20.70
C ILE A 591 -18.77 -31.64 -20.78
N ASP A 592 -18.63 -32.67 -19.97
CA ASP A 592 -17.49 -33.58 -20.04
C ASP A 592 -17.83 -34.75 -20.96
N HIS A 593 -17.30 -34.69 -22.18
CA HIS A 593 -17.48 -35.75 -23.18
C HIS A 593 -16.75 -37.05 -22.83
N ASN A 594 -15.84 -37.04 -21.86
CA ASN A 594 -15.12 -38.23 -21.39
C ASN A 594 -15.79 -38.91 -20.18
N SER A 595 -16.87 -38.33 -19.66
CA SER A 595 -17.66 -38.90 -18.57
C SER A 595 -18.48 -40.11 -19.03
N THR A 596 -18.71 -41.06 -18.12
CA THR A 596 -19.63 -42.18 -18.31
C THR A 596 -21.11 -41.75 -18.32
N ILE A 597 -21.39 -40.49 -17.98
CA ILE A 597 -22.73 -39.91 -17.92
C ILE A 597 -23.11 -39.36 -19.29
N SER A 598 -24.34 -39.65 -19.75
CA SER A 598 -24.82 -39.19 -21.05
C SER A 598 -24.85 -37.65 -21.14
N VAL A 599 -24.49 -37.10 -22.30
CA VAL A 599 -24.53 -35.65 -22.56
C VAL A 599 -25.89 -35.05 -22.25
N GLN A 600 -26.98 -35.79 -22.51
CA GLN A 600 -28.35 -35.34 -22.23
C GLN A 600 -28.62 -35.20 -20.72
N ASP A 601 -28.06 -36.08 -19.89
CA ASP A 601 -28.23 -36.02 -18.45
C ASP A 601 -27.34 -34.95 -17.81
N GLN A 602 -26.14 -34.74 -18.36
CA GLN A 602 -25.27 -33.61 -17.98
C GLN A 602 -25.97 -32.27 -18.28
N GLN A 603 -26.55 -32.13 -19.48
CA GLN A 603 -27.30 -30.95 -19.89
C GLN A 603 -28.53 -30.68 -19.00
N LYS A 604 -29.29 -31.73 -18.66
CA LYS A 604 -30.44 -31.61 -17.73
C LYS A 604 -30.02 -31.13 -16.35
N PHE A 605 -28.91 -31.66 -15.81
CA PHE A 605 -28.39 -31.25 -14.51
C PHE A 605 -27.90 -29.80 -14.50
N ILE A 606 -27.17 -29.39 -15.54
CA ILE A 606 -26.68 -28.01 -15.72
C ILE A 606 -27.86 -27.01 -15.76
N MET A 607 -28.97 -27.39 -16.40
CA MET A 607 -30.16 -26.53 -16.52
C MET A 607 -31.08 -26.55 -15.30
N LYS A 608 -31.21 -27.70 -14.63
CA LYS A 608 -32.10 -27.89 -13.49
C LYS A 608 -31.47 -28.89 -12.54
N PHE A 609 -31.09 -28.42 -11.36
CA PHE A 609 -30.61 -29.29 -10.30
C PHE A 609 -31.69 -30.34 -9.97
N GLN A 610 -31.37 -31.61 -10.21
CA GLN A 610 -32.22 -32.75 -9.93
C GLN A 610 -31.47 -33.68 -8.99
N GLU A 611 -31.95 -33.78 -7.75
CA GLU A 611 -31.33 -34.61 -6.70
C GLU A 611 -31.21 -36.08 -7.09
N ASN A 612 -32.11 -36.57 -7.95
CA ASN A 612 -32.15 -37.96 -8.41
C ASN A 612 -31.39 -38.20 -9.73
N SER A 613 -30.63 -37.23 -10.24
CA SER A 613 -29.89 -37.42 -11.49
C SER A 613 -28.60 -38.23 -11.26
N SER A 614 -28.16 -38.95 -12.31
CA SER A 614 -26.89 -39.66 -12.33
C SER A 614 -25.69 -38.73 -12.05
N MET A 615 -25.77 -37.47 -12.49
CA MET A 615 -24.77 -36.44 -12.19
C MET A 615 -24.75 -36.05 -10.72
N CYS A 616 -25.91 -35.91 -10.08
CA CYS A 616 -25.99 -35.59 -8.66
C CYS A 616 -25.46 -36.75 -7.81
N GLN A 617 -25.75 -38.00 -8.20
CA GLN A 617 -25.18 -39.18 -7.56
C GLN A 617 -23.66 -39.25 -7.71
N TYR A 618 -23.13 -39.01 -8.92
CA TYR A 618 -21.70 -38.92 -9.16
C TYR A 618 -21.03 -37.83 -8.31
N PHE A 619 -21.65 -36.64 -8.21
CA PHE A 619 -21.13 -35.54 -7.41
C PHE A 619 -21.16 -35.86 -5.91
N MET A 620 -22.23 -36.49 -5.43
CA MET A 620 -22.37 -36.92 -4.03
C MET A 620 -21.42 -38.07 -3.68
N GLU A 621 -21.16 -38.99 -4.61
CA GLU A 621 -20.13 -40.02 -4.45
C GLU A 621 -18.73 -39.41 -4.44
N THR A 622 -18.44 -38.45 -5.33
CA THR A 622 -17.17 -37.71 -5.34
C THR A 622 -16.99 -36.90 -4.05
N ILE A 623 -18.05 -36.28 -3.51
CA ILE A 623 -18.01 -35.60 -2.21
C ILE A 623 -17.76 -36.61 -1.09
N LYS A 624 -18.44 -37.76 -1.07
CA LYS A 624 -18.20 -38.83 -0.07
C LYS A 624 -16.80 -39.43 -0.18
N GLU A 625 -16.24 -39.51 -1.38
CA GLU A 625 -14.85 -39.90 -1.59
C GLU A 625 -13.88 -38.82 -1.12
N ASN A 626 -14.19 -37.54 -1.36
CA ASN A 626 -13.40 -36.41 -0.88
C ASN A 626 -13.51 -36.21 0.64
N GLU A 627 -14.64 -36.55 1.28
CA GLU A 627 -14.79 -36.59 2.74
C GLU A 627 -13.87 -37.63 3.39
N LYS A 628 -13.55 -38.72 2.67
CA LYS A 628 -12.54 -39.70 3.09
C LYS A 628 -11.11 -39.24 2.81
N ARG A 629 -10.91 -38.18 2.02
CA ARG A 629 -9.59 -37.57 1.83
C ARG A 629 -9.34 -36.63 2.99
N GLU A 630 -8.49 -37.05 3.92
CA GLU A 630 -7.87 -36.09 4.84
C GLU A 630 -6.88 -35.25 4.04
N PHE A 631 -7.22 -33.97 3.83
CA PHE A 631 -6.29 -32.99 3.30
C PHE A 631 -5.26 -32.67 4.40
N LYS A 632 -4.15 -33.40 4.40
CA LYS A 632 -2.96 -33.01 5.16
C LYS A 632 -2.22 -31.95 4.35
N GLY A 633 -2.66 -30.71 4.48
CA GLY A 633 -1.78 -29.57 4.24
C GLY A 633 -0.64 -29.56 5.26
N VAL A 634 0.15 -28.50 5.29
CA VAL A 634 1.05 -28.26 6.44
C VAL A 634 0.16 -28.03 7.65
N ASP A 635 -0.11 -29.09 8.42
CA ASP A 635 -0.86 -29.01 9.67
C ASP A 635 -0.13 -28.06 10.60
N ILE A 636 -0.64 -26.83 10.70
CA ILE A 636 -0.30 -25.93 11.79
C ILE A 636 -1.07 -26.47 12.99
N ASN A 637 -0.37 -27.09 13.94
CA ASN A 637 -0.95 -27.60 15.18
C ASN A 637 -1.55 -26.45 16.01
N TYR A 638 -2.82 -26.13 15.80
CA TYR A 638 -3.52 -25.10 16.56
C TYR A 638 -3.95 -25.56 17.98
N ASN A 639 -3.76 -26.84 18.34
CA ASN A 639 -4.26 -27.44 19.58
C ASN A 639 -3.20 -28.20 20.42
N THR A 640 -1.93 -27.81 20.33
CA THR A 640 -0.89 -28.34 21.25
C THR A 640 -0.39 -27.22 22.17
N GLU A 641 -0.62 -27.35 23.47
CA GLU A 641 -0.03 -26.48 24.51
C GLU A 641 1.49 -26.68 24.66
N GLU A 642 2.05 -27.71 24.01
CA GLU A 642 3.49 -27.95 23.98
C GLU A 642 4.15 -27.10 22.88
N ILE A 643 4.90 -26.09 23.29
CA ILE A 643 5.82 -25.35 22.43
C ILE A 643 6.99 -26.30 22.11
N PRO A 644 7.16 -26.77 20.86
CA PRO A 644 8.31 -27.59 20.52
C PRO A 644 9.59 -26.76 20.67
N MET A 645 10.57 -27.35 21.35
CA MET A 645 11.87 -26.74 21.55
C MET A 645 12.54 -26.50 20.20
N ALA A 646 12.98 -25.27 19.91
CA ALA A 646 13.59 -24.93 18.63
C ALA A 646 14.87 -25.77 18.41
N VAL A 647 14.88 -26.59 17.36
CA VAL A 647 16.05 -27.38 16.95
C VAL A 647 16.67 -26.73 15.73
N GLN A 648 17.98 -26.56 15.74
CA GLN A 648 18.75 -26.09 14.59
C GLN A 648 18.61 -27.11 13.44
N GLY A 649 18.05 -26.66 12.31
CA GLY A 649 17.84 -27.51 11.14
C GLY A 649 19.17 -28.02 10.57
N LEU A 650 19.20 -29.28 10.15
CA LEU A 650 20.28 -29.85 9.33
C LEU A 650 19.95 -29.62 7.85
N ASP A 651 20.99 -29.44 7.03
CA ASP A 651 20.85 -29.37 5.57
C ASP A 651 20.35 -30.73 5.04
N GLY A 652 19.13 -30.75 4.53
CA GLY A 652 18.57 -31.90 3.79
C GLY A 652 17.32 -32.53 4.44
N ILE A 653 16.28 -32.62 3.60
CA ILE A 653 14.98 -33.32 3.72
C ILE A 653 14.26 -33.18 5.06
N ALA A 654 13.07 -32.56 5.02
CA ALA A 654 12.20 -32.38 6.16
C ALA A 654 11.86 -33.72 6.85
N GLN A 655 11.92 -33.72 8.17
CA GLN A 655 11.67 -34.88 9.02
C GLN A 655 10.26 -35.45 8.77
N ARG A 656 10.14 -36.78 8.62
CA ARG A 656 8.90 -37.59 8.44
C ARG A 656 8.38 -37.81 7.00
N TYR A 657 9.20 -37.57 5.97
CA TYR A 657 8.92 -38.00 4.59
C TYR A 657 9.47 -39.41 4.27
N ASP A 658 9.21 -40.39 5.14
CA ASP A 658 9.69 -41.77 4.93
C ASP A 658 8.99 -42.51 3.76
N SER A 659 7.89 -41.95 3.25
CA SER A 659 7.14 -42.50 2.11
C SER A 659 7.83 -42.32 0.76
N ASP A 660 8.74 -41.34 0.63
CA ASP A 660 9.40 -41.00 -0.64
C ASP A 660 10.66 -41.82 -0.92
N LEU A 661 11.02 -42.74 -0.01
CA LEU A 661 12.12 -43.70 -0.18
C LEU A 661 11.86 -44.77 -1.26
N LYS A 662 10.64 -44.85 -1.82
CA LYS A 662 10.27 -45.91 -2.78
C LYS A 662 10.74 -45.69 -4.23
N PHE A 663 11.30 -44.54 -4.57
CA PHE A 663 11.74 -44.25 -5.96
C PHE A 663 13.24 -44.01 -6.15
N SER A 664 14.09 -44.42 -5.19
CA SER A 664 15.54 -44.53 -5.44
C SER A 664 16.02 -45.98 -5.45
N LYS A 665 15.93 -46.63 -6.61
CA LYS A 665 16.88 -47.68 -7.02
C LYS A 665 17.14 -47.57 -8.51
#